data_AF-A0A179F4X5-F1
#
_entry.id   AF-A0A179F4X5-F1
#
_cell.length_a   1.000
_cell.length_b   1.000
_cell.length_c   1.000
_cell.angle_alpha   90.00
_cell.angle_beta   90.00
_cell.angle_gamma   90.00
#
_symmetry.space_group_name_H-M   'P 1'
#
loop_
_entity.id
_entity.type
_entity.pdbx_description
1 polymer ?
#
loop_
_entity_poly.entity_id
_entity_poly.type
_entity_poly.pdbx_seq_one_letter_code
_entity_poly.pdbx_strand_id
1 'polypeptide(L)'
;MFESAYTIVLHGNDATGKSTLAPALKAAGEVVYARGDEDPALEDTLVVRSFDRLTLQLADDNRAALPESYTDEDGVHRRIVRIILDADVPVLQARLANRPSTDKWESEKALFYFRARFLELAAFYGLPVVDTGKKSVDETVSDIVALARNTEVLALFSKLALRTLTPNDVASLASRRAVIPGVDYVERLEEIIAIECGATSIFTPEDVRAQCNRDPGLVHALVNHYDNLHDANSPLRLRLVVEGESKQIYKVETFLTRHFDNHILVLLKPTIYSHSKQATAEIAGLSAIRATGSRLFLEMLHRAGVNHTYQGLNSHGLIWAHRTEITQIETVYKELCAGTDKHSFFGMVTDLNVTLPTGQYKRGPYVRFDWRNPNHTYKGINPATHPFYHLMEESIGKDVFYDTHLTARAKPFGDKCVPEELVHGVQAVEASVDCTMRIFFTIQHYLHQIGLEVQDGCVMLDPTGRTMWSEINQDCMRIKRREVTNANHGDEFDKDVWRAGGSSVEESILDKWTQLNNLLRAQLAGRPFHEHEMVTRYETYGLRAREVLVDKNLKLTPRYRALYERLAVHDRSRLQSVSADEGVSERLLALMQAHIWQLTAAVSPHNAYEEAEAMVRLVNTYARRVGLPPSQVSVLTDAYADAALARAATLPGSQAIGVTVNKYTDKTDEFTLEQLGVKLVRPEGRCLRVDYEIVDAAKFAKVFGEGVSVHFVLTRPKDMPGLLAQGMLDGAVTYSSVMDNFPTVARLVASAPDTDISLALIGRRGQQIDPRVWTVDNRARIVAEHGRMVRTYLTSLGVPPDTYEIQRVLGSSESYLVNDPRETYLLCDAIISTGTTLQANGLEVWQVVKSKGDIVVGLYLRL
;
A
#
# COMPACT_ATOMS: atom_id res chain seq x y z
N MET A 1 -5.83 -48.65 -2.33
CA MET A 1 -6.86 -47.83 -1.65
C MET A 1 -7.67 -47.17 -2.74
N PHE A 2 -9.00 -47.32 -2.72
CA PHE A 2 -9.85 -46.52 -3.62
C PHE A 2 -9.75 -45.07 -3.18
N GLU A 3 -9.46 -44.14 -4.10
CA GLU A 3 -9.57 -42.72 -3.81
C GLU A 3 -11.00 -42.44 -3.34
N SER A 4 -11.15 -41.80 -2.18
CA SER A 4 -12.46 -41.39 -1.69
C SER A 4 -13.06 -40.42 -2.69
N ALA A 5 -14.23 -40.74 -3.23
CA ALA A 5 -14.97 -39.83 -4.09
C ALA A 5 -15.19 -38.49 -3.37
N TYR A 6 -15.12 -37.39 -4.11
CA TYR A 6 -15.33 -36.06 -3.56
C TYR A 6 -16.24 -35.21 -4.46
N THR A 7 -16.70 -34.12 -3.88
CA THR A 7 -17.49 -33.07 -4.55
C THR A 7 -16.87 -31.72 -4.22
N ILE A 8 -16.67 -30.89 -5.23
CA ILE A 8 -16.16 -29.53 -5.08
C ILE A 8 -17.35 -28.58 -4.94
N VAL A 9 -17.31 -27.70 -3.93
CA VAL A 9 -18.28 -26.61 -3.77
C VAL A 9 -17.55 -25.28 -3.83
N LEU A 10 -17.87 -24.47 -4.84
CA LEU A 10 -17.24 -23.17 -5.07
C LEU A 10 -18.05 -22.04 -4.42
N HIS A 11 -17.35 -21.21 -3.66
CA HIS A 11 -17.87 -20.03 -2.97
C HIS A 11 -17.09 -18.78 -3.38
N GLY A 12 -17.64 -17.59 -3.14
CA GLY A 12 -17.00 -16.31 -3.43
C GLY A 12 -17.93 -15.31 -4.09
N ASN A 13 -17.44 -14.11 -4.39
CA ASN A 13 -18.22 -13.09 -5.12
C ASN A 13 -18.65 -13.56 -6.51
N ASP A 14 -19.71 -13.00 -7.09
CA ASP A 14 -20.16 -13.41 -8.44
C ASP A 14 -19.15 -13.08 -9.53
N ALA A 15 -18.32 -12.05 -9.31
CA ALA A 15 -17.26 -11.64 -10.22
C ALA A 15 -15.96 -12.47 -10.11
N THR A 16 -15.87 -13.46 -9.21
CA THR A 16 -14.65 -14.30 -9.08
C THR A 16 -14.54 -15.37 -10.17
N GLY A 17 -15.54 -15.48 -11.06
CA GLY A 17 -15.50 -16.41 -12.18
C GLY A 17 -16.17 -17.77 -11.90
N LYS A 18 -17.00 -17.89 -10.85
CA LYS A 18 -17.75 -19.12 -10.54
C LYS A 18 -18.46 -19.72 -11.76
N SER A 19 -19.18 -18.90 -12.52
CA SER A 19 -19.93 -19.33 -13.71
C SER A 19 -19.04 -19.80 -14.88
N THR A 20 -17.75 -19.44 -14.87
CA THR A 20 -16.77 -19.91 -15.85
C THR A 20 -16.07 -21.18 -15.35
N LEU A 21 -15.71 -21.21 -14.06
CA LEU A 21 -14.93 -22.29 -13.47
C LEU A 21 -15.75 -23.56 -13.22
N ALA A 22 -17.02 -23.44 -12.81
CA ALA A 22 -17.85 -24.62 -12.56
C ALA A 22 -18.06 -25.49 -13.83
N PRO A 23 -18.42 -24.93 -15.00
CA PRO A 23 -18.47 -25.71 -16.24
C PRO A 23 -17.10 -26.27 -16.66
N ALA A 24 -16.01 -25.52 -16.47
CA ALA A 24 -14.67 -25.96 -16.83
C ALA A 24 -14.21 -27.16 -15.98
N LEU A 25 -14.49 -27.15 -14.67
CA LEU A 25 -14.22 -28.26 -13.77
C LEU A 25 -15.10 -29.49 -14.09
N LYS A 26 -16.39 -29.28 -14.42
CA LYS A 26 -17.28 -30.36 -14.89
C LYS A 26 -16.74 -30.99 -16.19
N ALA A 27 -16.23 -30.17 -17.11
CA ALA A 27 -15.58 -30.64 -18.33
C ALA A 27 -14.27 -31.40 -18.06
N ALA A 28 -13.58 -31.10 -16.95
CA ALA A 28 -12.44 -31.85 -16.45
C ALA A 28 -12.83 -33.15 -15.71
N GLY A 29 -14.12 -33.49 -15.63
CA GLY A 29 -14.63 -34.73 -15.03
C GLY A 29 -14.95 -34.64 -13.53
N GLU A 30 -14.95 -33.44 -12.95
CA GLU A 30 -15.19 -33.24 -11.52
C GLU A 30 -16.69 -33.05 -11.20
N VAL A 31 -17.12 -33.49 -10.01
CA VAL A 31 -18.47 -33.20 -9.49
C VAL A 31 -18.44 -31.86 -8.75
N VAL A 32 -19.12 -30.85 -9.30
CA VAL A 32 -18.98 -29.46 -8.84
C VAL A 32 -20.33 -28.80 -8.66
N TYR A 33 -20.49 -28.13 -7.51
CA TYR A 33 -21.61 -27.24 -7.22
C TYR A 33 -21.13 -25.82 -6.95
N ALA A 34 -21.89 -24.85 -7.42
CA ALA A 34 -21.71 -23.43 -7.14
C ALA A 34 -23.09 -22.78 -7.11
N ARG A 35 -23.22 -21.65 -6.43
CA ARG A 35 -24.51 -20.94 -6.36
C ARG A 35 -25.08 -20.66 -7.75
N GLY A 36 -26.35 -21.04 -7.97
CA GLY A 36 -27.07 -20.97 -9.24
C GLY A 36 -27.11 -22.29 -10.03
N ASP A 37 -26.21 -23.22 -9.73
CA ASP A 37 -26.10 -24.54 -10.38
C ASP A 37 -26.59 -25.69 -9.47
N GLU A 38 -26.99 -25.40 -8.23
CA GLU A 38 -27.41 -26.41 -7.25
C GLU A 38 -28.80 -27.00 -7.51
N ASP A 39 -28.90 -28.31 -7.28
CA ASP A 39 -30.18 -28.98 -7.06
C ASP A 39 -30.77 -28.49 -5.72
N PRO A 40 -31.97 -27.88 -5.71
CA PRO A 40 -32.64 -27.49 -4.48
C PRO A 40 -32.79 -28.61 -3.44
N ALA A 41 -32.86 -29.88 -3.87
CA ALA A 41 -32.94 -31.03 -2.98
C ALA A 41 -31.64 -31.27 -2.18
N LEU A 42 -30.50 -30.80 -2.70
CA LEU A 42 -29.20 -30.95 -2.06
C LEU A 42 -28.82 -29.77 -1.15
N GLU A 43 -29.62 -28.70 -1.06
CA GLU A 43 -29.25 -27.52 -0.26
C GLU A 43 -29.10 -27.83 1.23
N ASP A 44 -29.95 -28.69 1.81
CA ASP A 44 -29.84 -29.08 3.22
C ASP A 44 -28.60 -29.95 3.49
N THR A 45 -28.02 -30.53 2.43
CA THR A 45 -26.89 -31.46 2.49
C THR A 45 -25.56 -30.79 2.14
N LEU A 46 -25.53 -29.98 1.08
CA LEU A 46 -24.36 -29.28 0.58
C LEU A 46 -24.26 -27.84 1.11
N VAL A 47 -25.35 -27.24 1.60
CA VAL A 47 -25.36 -25.92 2.27
C VAL A 47 -24.68 -24.86 1.38
N VAL A 48 -25.07 -24.77 0.10
CA VAL A 48 -24.41 -23.87 -0.85
C VAL A 48 -24.92 -22.45 -0.64
N ARG A 49 -26.24 -22.23 -0.74
CA ARG A 49 -26.86 -20.91 -0.54
C ARG A 49 -26.77 -20.45 0.91
N SER A 50 -26.91 -21.38 1.83
CA SER A 50 -26.88 -21.13 3.27
C SER A 50 -25.49 -20.72 3.75
N PHE A 51 -24.42 -21.19 3.11
CA PHE A 51 -23.07 -20.69 3.36
C PHE A 51 -22.91 -19.23 2.91
N ASP A 52 -23.36 -18.89 1.70
CA ASP A 52 -23.34 -17.50 1.21
C ASP A 52 -24.11 -16.56 2.14
N ARG A 53 -25.23 -17.01 2.73
CA ARG A 53 -26.00 -16.24 3.71
C ARG A 53 -25.21 -15.90 4.98
N LEU A 54 -24.18 -16.67 5.33
CA LEU A 54 -23.30 -16.33 6.46
C LEU A 54 -22.52 -15.03 6.23
N THR A 55 -22.30 -14.62 4.97
CA THR A 55 -21.68 -13.32 4.65
C THR A 55 -22.56 -12.13 5.01
N LEU A 56 -23.88 -12.35 5.14
CA LEU A 56 -24.86 -11.33 5.51
C LEU A 56 -24.97 -11.14 7.02
N GLN A 57 -24.39 -12.07 7.80
CA GLN A 57 -24.42 -12.06 9.25
C GLN A 57 -23.12 -11.49 9.81
N LEU A 58 -23.20 -10.94 11.03
CA LEU A 58 -21.98 -10.59 11.78
C LEU A 58 -21.15 -11.84 12.05
N ALA A 59 -19.84 -11.64 12.18
CA ALA A 59 -18.94 -12.72 12.56
C ALA A 59 -19.22 -13.19 13.99
N ASP A 60 -19.59 -14.47 14.13
CA ASP A 60 -19.92 -15.14 15.39
C ASP A 60 -19.30 -16.54 15.38
N ASP A 61 -18.87 -16.98 16.55
CA ASP A 61 -18.27 -18.29 16.78
C ASP A 61 -19.35 -19.38 16.94
N ASN A 62 -20.59 -18.99 17.24
CA ASN A 62 -21.72 -19.91 17.40
C ASN A 62 -22.27 -20.46 16.07
N ARG A 63 -21.62 -20.20 14.95
CA ARG A 63 -22.05 -20.72 13.64
C ARG A 63 -21.97 -22.25 13.61
N ALA A 64 -22.96 -22.85 12.96
CA ALA A 64 -23.03 -24.30 12.80
C ALA A 64 -21.80 -24.86 12.05
N ALA A 65 -21.46 -26.12 12.35
CA ALA A 65 -20.51 -26.88 11.55
C ALA A 65 -21.02 -27.03 10.11
N LEU A 66 -20.12 -27.10 9.14
CA LEU A 66 -20.47 -27.42 7.78
C LEU A 66 -20.47 -28.95 7.59
N PRO A 67 -21.35 -29.50 6.75
CA PRO A 67 -21.27 -30.91 6.36
C PRO A 67 -19.93 -31.21 5.68
N GLU A 68 -19.29 -32.30 6.10
CA GLU A 68 -17.99 -32.75 5.57
C GLU A 68 -18.15 -33.83 4.49
N SER A 69 -19.28 -34.53 4.45
CA SER A 69 -19.59 -35.55 3.46
C SER A 69 -21.10 -35.76 3.31
N TYR A 70 -21.48 -36.47 2.25
CA TYR A 70 -22.86 -36.87 1.98
C TYR A 70 -22.90 -38.14 1.12
N THR A 71 -24.07 -38.75 0.99
CA THR A 71 -24.31 -39.82 0.02
C THR A 71 -25.15 -39.26 -1.11
N ASP A 72 -24.62 -39.33 -2.32
CA ASP A 72 -25.23 -38.80 -3.53
C ASP A 72 -26.32 -39.76 -4.06
N GLU A 73 -27.12 -39.34 -5.04
CA GLU A 73 -28.25 -40.13 -5.58
C GLU A 73 -27.80 -41.45 -6.21
N ASP A 74 -26.55 -41.51 -6.67
CA ASP A 74 -25.88 -42.72 -7.17
C ASP A 74 -25.49 -43.71 -6.06
N GLY A 75 -25.74 -43.37 -4.79
CA GLY A 75 -25.36 -44.15 -3.61
C GLY A 75 -23.88 -44.03 -3.24
N VAL A 76 -23.10 -43.19 -3.94
CA VAL A 76 -21.68 -42.97 -3.65
C VAL A 76 -21.54 -42.00 -2.49
N HIS A 77 -20.78 -42.42 -1.47
CA HIS A 77 -20.39 -41.54 -0.38
C HIS A 77 -19.28 -40.59 -0.84
N ARG A 78 -19.54 -39.27 -0.78
CA ARG A 78 -18.65 -38.22 -1.26
C ARG A 78 -18.23 -37.30 -0.13
N ARG A 79 -16.93 -37.00 -0.04
CA ARG A 79 -16.40 -35.91 0.78
C ARG A 79 -16.69 -34.56 0.12
N ILE A 80 -17.07 -33.56 0.90
CA ILE A 80 -17.29 -32.20 0.41
C ILE A 80 -16.00 -31.40 0.55
N VAL A 81 -15.50 -30.87 -0.55
CA VAL A 81 -14.35 -29.95 -0.59
C VAL A 81 -14.86 -28.56 -0.94
N ARG A 82 -14.82 -27.63 0.02
CA ARG A 82 -15.26 -26.24 -0.19
C ARG A 82 -14.07 -25.36 -0.54
N ILE A 83 -14.18 -24.58 -1.60
CA ILE A 83 -13.12 -23.68 -2.05
C ILE A 83 -13.68 -22.27 -2.17
N ILE A 84 -12.98 -21.32 -1.57
CA ILE A 84 -13.29 -19.89 -1.65
C ILE A 84 -12.49 -19.31 -2.80
N LEU A 85 -13.17 -18.74 -3.80
CA LEU A 85 -12.52 -18.02 -4.88
C LEU A 85 -12.32 -16.57 -4.50
N ASP A 86 -11.11 -16.05 -4.69
CA ASP A 86 -10.77 -14.66 -4.43
C ASP A 86 -10.19 -13.96 -5.68
N ALA A 87 -10.32 -12.64 -5.72
CA ALA A 87 -9.55 -11.74 -6.59
C ALA A 87 -9.65 -10.31 -6.04
N ASP A 88 -8.66 -9.47 -6.36
CA ASP A 88 -8.67 -8.07 -5.96
C ASP A 88 -9.86 -7.30 -6.57
N VAL A 89 -10.39 -6.32 -5.82
CA VAL A 89 -11.59 -5.54 -6.22
C VAL A 89 -11.47 -4.93 -7.63
N PRO A 90 -10.32 -4.35 -8.05
CA PRO A 90 -10.18 -3.84 -9.42
C PRO A 90 -10.34 -4.93 -10.50
N VAL A 91 -9.88 -6.16 -10.23
CA VAL A 91 -10.05 -7.29 -11.15
C VAL A 91 -11.53 -7.70 -11.23
N LEU A 92 -12.22 -7.74 -10.09
CA LEU A 92 -13.66 -8.01 -10.04
C LEU A 92 -14.44 -6.96 -10.84
N GLN A 93 -14.15 -5.67 -10.65
CA GLN A 93 -14.78 -4.58 -11.41
C GLN A 93 -14.51 -4.69 -12.92
N ALA A 94 -13.28 -5.01 -13.33
CA ALA A 94 -12.93 -5.18 -14.73
C ALA A 94 -13.72 -6.33 -15.39
N ARG A 95 -13.93 -7.44 -14.67
CA ARG A 95 -14.76 -8.56 -15.15
C ARG A 95 -16.23 -8.17 -15.29
N LEU A 96 -16.75 -7.41 -14.34
CA LEU A 96 -18.13 -6.93 -14.36
C LEU A 96 -18.40 -5.93 -15.48
N ALA A 97 -17.41 -5.11 -15.84
CA ALA A 97 -17.52 -4.17 -16.96
C ALA A 97 -17.78 -4.86 -18.31
N ASN A 98 -17.41 -6.14 -18.43
CA ASN A 98 -17.65 -6.95 -19.63
C ASN A 98 -18.99 -7.71 -19.60
N ARG A 99 -19.78 -7.60 -18.52
CA ARG A 99 -21.10 -8.25 -18.41
C ARG A 99 -22.19 -7.39 -19.06
N PRO A 100 -23.24 -8.00 -19.62
CA PRO A 100 -24.36 -7.27 -20.21
C PRO A 100 -25.18 -6.49 -19.16
N SER A 101 -25.14 -6.91 -17.90
CA SER A 101 -25.84 -6.26 -16.79
C SER A 101 -25.07 -6.45 -15.48
N THR A 102 -25.23 -5.49 -14.56
CA THR A 102 -24.70 -5.58 -13.19
C THR A 102 -25.82 -5.57 -12.16
N ASP A 103 -25.68 -6.33 -11.08
CA ASP A 103 -26.60 -6.35 -9.93
C ASP A 103 -26.13 -5.37 -8.83
N LYS A 104 -27.04 -5.00 -7.91
CA LYS A 104 -26.76 -4.15 -6.74
C LYS A 104 -25.70 -4.72 -5.79
N TRP A 105 -25.48 -6.03 -5.83
CA TRP A 105 -24.44 -6.74 -5.05
C TRP A 105 -23.04 -6.62 -5.68
N GLU A 106 -22.94 -5.98 -6.84
CA GLU A 106 -21.70 -5.88 -7.63
C GLU A 106 -21.13 -4.44 -7.62
N SER A 107 -21.61 -3.58 -6.71
CA SER A 107 -20.96 -2.29 -6.45
C SER A 107 -19.57 -2.49 -5.84
N GLU A 108 -18.65 -1.53 -6.03
CA GLU A 108 -17.30 -1.59 -5.44
C GLU A 108 -17.33 -1.87 -3.93
N LYS A 109 -18.23 -1.17 -3.23
CA LYS A 109 -18.47 -1.31 -1.79
C LYS A 109 -18.94 -2.73 -1.43
N ALA A 110 -19.88 -3.27 -2.20
CA ALA A 110 -20.39 -4.63 -1.99
C ALA A 110 -19.30 -5.68 -2.26
N LEU A 111 -18.59 -5.58 -3.38
CA LEU A 111 -17.49 -6.49 -3.74
C LEU A 111 -16.41 -6.50 -2.66
N PHE A 112 -16.02 -5.33 -2.17
CA PHE A 112 -15.07 -5.19 -1.08
C PHE A 112 -15.56 -5.90 0.18
N TYR A 113 -16.77 -5.57 0.63
CA TYR A 113 -17.35 -6.12 1.84
C TYR A 113 -17.45 -7.65 1.75
N PHE A 114 -18.10 -8.18 0.72
CA PHE A 114 -18.30 -9.63 0.58
C PHE A 114 -17.01 -10.39 0.38
N ARG A 115 -16.01 -9.80 -0.29
CA ARG A 115 -14.66 -10.38 -0.35
C ARG A 115 -14.10 -10.58 1.06
N ALA A 116 -14.13 -9.54 1.89
CA ALA A 116 -13.66 -9.63 3.27
C ALA A 116 -14.45 -10.68 4.09
N ARG A 117 -15.77 -10.77 3.90
CA ARG A 117 -16.62 -11.78 4.56
C ARG A 117 -16.28 -13.21 4.12
N PHE A 118 -16.02 -13.45 2.83
CA PHE A 118 -15.63 -14.78 2.34
C PHE A 118 -14.26 -15.20 2.85
N LEU A 119 -13.28 -14.28 2.90
CA LEU A 119 -11.97 -14.55 3.50
C LEU A 119 -12.07 -14.83 5.00
N GLU A 120 -12.97 -14.13 5.71
CA GLU A 120 -13.28 -14.43 7.11
C GLU A 120 -13.85 -15.82 7.30
N LEU A 121 -14.83 -16.21 6.48
CA LEU A 121 -15.39 -17.57 6.52
C LEU A 121 -14.35 -18.64 6.16
N ALA A 122 -13.45 -18.34 5.22
CA ALA A 122 -12.35 -19.23 4.86
C ALA A 122 -11.44 -19.50 6.06
N ALA A 123 -11.02 -18.43 6.76
CA ALA A 123 -10.22 -18.53 7.97
C ALA A 123 -10.98 -19.23 9.11
N PHE A 124 -12.27 -18.92 9.28
CA PHE A 124 -13.10 -19.49 10.34
C PHE A 124 -13.27 -21.00 10.22
N TYR A 125 -13.66 -21.48 9.03
CA TYR A 125 -13.92 -22.89 8.79
C TYR A 125 -12.67 -23.69 8.35
N GLY A 126 -11.53 -23.03 8.14
CA GLY A 126 -10.35 -23.68 7.58
C GLY A 126 -10.62 -24.16 6.16
N LEU A 127 -10.99 -23.24 5.27
CA LEU A 127 -11.26 -23.55 3.86
C LEU A 127 -10.14 -22.98 2.98
N PRO A 128 -9.72 -23.72 1.94
CA PRO A 128 -8.78 -23.19 0.97
C PRO A 128 -9.32 -21.99 0.19
N VAL A 129 -8.42 -21.04 -0.07
CA VAL A 129 -8.66 -19.88 -0.95
C VAL A 129 -7.87 -20.04 -2.25
N VAL A 130 -8.50 -19.81 -3.39
CA VAL A 130 -7.84 -19.82 -4.71
C VAL A 130 -7.94 -18.43 -5.34
N ASP A 131 -6.78 -17.82 -5.60
CA ASP A 131 -6.68 -16.53 -6.31
C ASP A 131 -6.94 -16.75 -7.81
N THR A 132 -8.06 -16.18 -8.26
CA THR A 132 -8.49 -16.22 -9.67
C THR A 132 -7.99 -15.01 -10.45
N GLY A 133 -7.44 -13.98 -9.81
CA GLY A 133 -7.13 -12.70 -10.43
C GLY A 133 -5.83 -12.67 -11.23
N LYS A 134 -4.93 -13.64 -10.99
CA LYS A 134 -3.58 -13.67 -11.58
C LYS A 134 -3.31 -14.90 -12.46
N LYS A 135 -4.32 -15.74 -12.67
CA LYS A 135 -4.20 -17.04 -13.34
C LYS A 135 -5.22 -17.15 -14.47
N SER A 136 -4.90 -17.95 -15.48
CA SER A 136 -5.86 -18.38 -16.49
C SER A 136 -6.90 -19.32 -15.89
N VAL A 137 -7.98 -19.57 -16.64
CA VAL A 137 -9.03 -20.52 -16.24
C VAL A 137 -8.44 -21.91 -16.05
N ASP A 138 -7.62 -22.39 -16.99
CA ASP A 138 -7.03 -23.73 -16.95
C ASP A 138 -6.08 -23.92 -15.77
N GLU A 139 -5.23 -22.92 -15.49
CA GLU A 139 -4.35 -22.94 -14.30
C GLU A 139 -5.18 -22.97 -13.01
N THR A 140 -6.25 -22.16 -12.94
CA THR A 140 -7.14 -22.11 -11.78
C THR A 140 -7.88 -23.44 -11.57
N VAL A 141 -8.36 -24.06 -12.65
CA VAL A 141 -8.98 -25.40 -12.63
C VAL A 141 -7.99 -26.44 -12.13
N SER A 142 -6.76 -26.45 -12.66
CA SER A 142 -5.71 -27.36 -12.24
C SER A 142 -5.41 -27.24 -10.74
N ASP A 143 -5.30 -26.01 -10.23
CA ASP A 143 -5.05 -25.76 -8.80
C ASP A 143 -6.19 -26.25 -7.92
N ILE A 144 -7.44 -26.00 -8.32
CA ILE A 144 -8.64 -26.46 -7.61
C ILE A 144 -8.66 -27.99 -7.53
N VAL A 145 -8.41 -28.68 -8.64
CA VAL A 145 -8.40 -30.15 -8.70
C VAL A 145 -7.27 -30.72 -7.87
N ALA A 146 -6.06 -30.18 -7.99
CA ALA A 146 -4.90 -30.61 -7.22
C ALA A 146 -5.16 -30.50 -5.71
N LEU A 147 -5.79 -29.41 -5.29
CA LEU A 147 -6.14 -29.16 -3.89
C LEU A 147 -7.25 -30.08 -3.39
N ALA A 148 -8.29 -30.32 -4.20
CA ALA A 148 -9.41 -31.19 -3.83
C ALA A 148 -8.97 -32.65 -3.62
N ARG A 149 -8.00 -33.12 -4.41
CA ARG A 149 -7.43 -34.47 -4.30
C ARG A 149 -6.46 -34.61 -3.12
N ASN A 150 -5.86 -33.53 -2.66
CA ASN A 150 -4.85 -33.57 -1.59
C ASN A 150 -5.49 -33.55 -0.19
N THR A 151 -5.80 -34.74 0.34
CA THR A 151 -6.41 -34.92 1.66
C THR A 151 -5.52 -34.43 2.81
N GLU A 152 -4.20 -34.57 2.70
CA GLU A 152 -3.25 -34.13 3.72
C GLU A 152 -3.23 -32.61 3.86
N VAL A 153 -3.19 -31.89 2.73
CA VAL A 153 -3.27 -30.43 2.72
C VAL A 153 -4.61 -29.95 3.26
N LEU A 154 -5.72 -30.57 2.87
CA LEU A 154 -7.04 -30.21 3.40
C LEU A 154 -7.14 -30.43 4.92
N ALA A 155 -6.51 -31.48 5.46
CA ALA A 155 -6.43 -31.69 6.90
C ALA A 155 -5.63 -30.60 7.62
N LEU A 156 -4.63 -29.98 6.98
CA LEU A 156 -3.93 -28.82 7.54
C LEU A 156 -4.85 -27.61 7.69
N PHE A 157 -5.69 -27.33 6.69
CA PHE A 157 -6.66 -26.26 6.77
C PHE A 157 -7.64 -26.48 7.93
N SER A 158 -8.17 -27.69 8.09
CA SER A 158 -9.06 -28.02 9.21
C SER A 158 -8.37 -27.88 10.57
N LYS A 159 -7.09 -28.28 10.69
CA LYS A 159 -6.30 -28.09 11.92
C LYS A 159 -6.08 -26.62 12.30
N LEU A 160 -6.07 -25.73 11.30
CA LEU A 160 -5.88 -24.29 11.49
C LEU A 160 -7.20 -23.50 11.50
N ALA A 161 -8.35 -24.16 11.41
CA ALA A 161 -9.66 -23.53 11.39
C ALA A 161 -9.90 -22.76 12.69
N LEU A 162 -10.12 -21.45 12.62
CA LEU A 162 -10.33 -20.62 13.82
C LEU A 162 -11.56 -21.06 14.64
N ARG A 163 -12.53 -21.73 14.02
CA ARG A 163 -13.71 -22.28 14.71
C ARG A 163 -13.33 -23.27 15.82
N THR A 164 -12.29 -24.07 15.62
CA THR A 164 -11.88 -25.13 16.56
C THR A 164 -10.52 -24.85 17.21
N LEU A 165 -9.72 -23.96 16.63
CA LEU A 165 -8.38 -23.65 17.12
C LEU A 165 -8.45 -22.90 18.46
N THR A 166 -7.71 -23.40 19.44
CA THR A 166 -7.58 -22.80 20.78
C THR A 166 -6.12 -22.39 21.07
N PRO A 167 -5.86 -21.57 22.11
CA PRO A 167 -4.50 -21.25 22.53
C PRO A 167 -3.68 -22.49 22.91
N ASN A 168 -4.32 -23.55 23.43
CA ASN A 168 -3.67 -24.81 23.75
C ASN A 168 -3.21 -25.55 22.48
N ASP A 169 -4.02 -25.53 21.42
CA ASP A 169 -3.63 -26.09 20.13
C ASP A 169 -2.44 -25.33 19.53
N VAL A 170 -2.43 -24.00 19.66
CA VAL A 170 -1.29 -23.17 19.24
C VAL A 170 -0.04 -23.52 20.03
N ALA A 171 -0.14 -23.63 21.35
CA ALA A 171 0.98 -24.04 22.20
C ALA A 171 1.48 -25.45 21.84
N SER A 172 0.58 -26.38 21.54
CA SER A 172 0.91 -27.74 21.10
C SER A 172 1.64 -27.77 19.76
N LEU A 173 1.14 -27.03 18.76
CA LEU A 173 1.75 -26.91 17.43
C LEU A 173 3.07 -26.13 17.43
N ALA A 174 3.23 -25.19 18.36
CA ALA A 174 4.50 -24.49 18.57
C ALA A 174 5.52 -25.36 19.30
N SER A 175 5.04 -26.22 20.21
CA SER A 175 5.81 -27.26 20.91
C SER A 175 7.12 -26.75 21.54
N ARG A 176 7.13 -25.51 22.04
CA ARG A 176 8.36 -24.83 22.50
C ARG A 176 9.12 -25.62 23.58
N ARG A 177 8.39 -26.35 24.43
CA ARG A 177 8.94 -27.14 25.56
C ARG A 177 9.24 -28.61 25.21
N ALA A 178 9.08 -29.03 23.96
CA ALA A 178 9.30 -30.42 23.56
C ALA A 178 10.78 -30.82 23.68
N VAL A 179 11.01 -32.07 24.09
CA VAL A 179 12.35 -32.67 24.10
C VAL A 179 12.66 -33.19 22.72
N ILE A 180 13.63 -32.56 22.04
CA ILE A 180 14.15 -33.01 20.75
C ILE A 180 15.25 -34.05 20.95
N PRO A 181 15.12 -35.28 20.40
CA PRO A 181 16.15 -36.32 20.54
C PRO A 181 17.51 -35.87 20.01
N GLY A 182 18.57 -36.22 20.75
CA GLY A 182 19.97 -35.92 20.36
C GLY A 182 20.48 -34.54 20.75
N VAL A 183 19.68 -33.72 21.44
CA VAL A 183 20.09 -32.41 21.94
C VAL A 183 20.50 -32.53 23.42
N ASP A 184 21.75 -32.16 23.74
CA ASP A 184 22.17 -31.96 25.13
C ASP A 184 21.74 -30.55 25.57
N TYR A 185 20.55 -30.48 26.17
CA TYR A 185 19.94 -29.22 26.58
C TYR A 185 20.72 -28.48 27.67
N VAL A 186 21.42 -29.21 28.54
CA VAL A 186 22.15 -28.60 29.66
C VAL A 186 23.42 -27.95 29.13
N GLU A 187 24.21 -28.70 28.35
CA GLU A 187 25.41 -28.18 27.72
C GLU A 187 25.06 -27.00 26.80
N ARG A 188 24.05 -27.18 25.93
CA ARG A 188 23.65 -26.13 24.99
C ARG A 188 23.13 -24.87 25.68
N LEU A 189 22.37 -25.00 26.78
CA LEU A 189 21.92 -23.82 27.53
C LEU A 189 23.10 -23.02 28.09
N GLU A 190 24.13 -23.68 28.62
CA GLU A 190 25.31 -22.99 29.17
C GLU A 190 26.08 -22.23 28.08
N GLU A 191 26.18 -22.78 26.86
CA GLU A 191 26.74 -22.08 25.71
C GLU A 191 25.93 -20.82 25.36
N ILE A 192 24.60 -20.92 25.31
CA ILE A 192 23.74 -19.77 25.01
C ILE A 192 23.84 -18.71 26.11
N ILE A 193 23.88 -19.12 27.39
CA ILE A 193 24.09 -18.19 28.52
C ILE A 193 25.42 -17.45 28.37
N ALA A 194 26.50 -18.13 27.99
CA ALA A 194 27.80 -17.50 27.79
C ALA A 194 27.80 -16.45 26.66
N ILE A 195 26.95 -16.64 25.64
CA ILE A 195 26.78 -15.70 24.51
C ILE A 195 25.86 -14.53 24.90
N GLU A 196 24.69 -14.84 25.44
CA GLU A 196 23.59 -13.88 25.58
C GLU A 196 23.62 -13.10 26.90
N CYS A 197 24.15 -13.66 28.00
CA CYS A 197 24.22 -13.00 29.31
C CYS A 197 25.48 -12.13 29.48
N GLY A 198 25.86 -11.40 28.43
CA GLY A 198 27.01 -10.49 28.42
C GLY A 198 26.78 -9.16 29.14
N ALA A 199 27.74 -8.24 29.03
CA ALA A 199 27.71 -6.95 29.74
C ALA A 199 26.51 -6.04 29.38
N THR A 200 25.87 -6.25 28.24
CA THR A 200 24.69 -5.49 27.78
C THR A 200 23.36 -6.23 28.02
N SER A 201 23.39 -7.44 28.59
CA SER A 201 22.19 -8.22 28.87
C SER A 201 21.46 -7.71 30.11
N ILE A 202 20.14 -7.76 30.07
CA ILE A 202 19.28 -7.48 31.23
C ILE A 202 19.29 -8.64 32.25
N PHE A 203 19.71 -9.84 31.83
CA PHE A 203 19.79 -11.05 32.65
C PHE A 203 21.23 -11.41 32.98
N THR A 204 21.47 -11.90 34.19
CA THR A 204 22.73 -12.55 34.55
C THR A 204 22.65 -14.06 34.28
N PRO A 205 23.80 -14.76 34.16
CA PRO A 205 23.82 -16.22 34.12
C PRO A 205 23.08 -16.86 35.30
N GLU A 206 23.21 -16.28 36.50
CA GLU A 206 22.55 -16.75 37.71
C GLU A 206 21.03 -16.58 37.66
N ASP A 207 20.52 -15.48 37.08
CA ASP A 207 19.06 -15.30 36.90
C ASP A 207 18.47 -16.45 36.09
N VAL A 208 19.10 -16.79 34.95
CA VAL A 208 18.63 -17.83 34.02
C VAL A 208 18.72 -19.21 34.67
N ARG A 209 19.88 -19.57 35.25
CA ARG A 209 20.06 -20.86 35.93
C ARG A 209 19.09 -21.03 37.10
N ALA A 210 18.93 -20.00 37.92
CA ALA A 210 18.02 -20.04 39.05
C ALA A 210 16.57 -20.23 38.63
N GLN A 211 16.17 -19.66 37.48
CA GLN A 211 14.82 -19.85 36.96
C GLN A 211 14.64 -21.21 36.29
N CYS A 212 15.60 -21.69 35.51
CA CYS A 212 15.57 -23.05 34.95
C CYS A 212 15.51 -24.14 36.03
N ASN A 213 16.13 -23.92 37.19
CA ASN A 213 16.00 -24.83 38.33
C ASN A 213 14.58 -24.85 38.93
N ARG A 214 13.83 -23.75 38.83
CA ARG A 214 12.43 -23.65 39.30
C ARG A 214 11.44 -24.20 38.27
N ASP A 215 11.70 -23.96 37.00
CA ASP A 215 10.90 -24.44 35.86
C ASP A 215 11.81 -25.25 34.92
N PRO A 216 11.95 -26.57 35.13
CA PRO A 216 12.82 -27.40 34.30
C PRO A 216 12.44 -27.40 32.81
N GLY A 217 11.17 -27.13 32.49
CA GLY A 217 10.72 -27.02 31.09
C GLY A 217 11.22 -25.76 30.38
N LEU A 218 11.67 -24.75 31.14
CA LEU A 218 12.24 -23.52 30.58
C LEU A 218 13.54 -23.79 29.82
N VAL A 219 14.38 -24.73 30.28
CA VAL A 219 15.61 -25.12 29.59
C VAL A 219 15.31 -25.51 28.15
N HIS A 220 14.31 -26.37 27.94
CA HIS A 220 13.91 -26.81 26.60
C HIS A 220 13.37 -25.63 25.78
N ALA A 221 12.53 -24.78 26.37
CA ALA A 221 11.97 -23.63 25.67
C ALA A 221 13.04 -22.63 25.21
N LEU A 222 14.03 -22.32 26.05
CA LEU A 222 15.11 -21.40 25.73
C LEU A 222 15.96 -21.95 24.58
N VAL A 223 16.43 -23.20 24.70
CA VAL A 223 17.26 -23.84 23.68
C VAL A 223 16.49 -24.00 22.36
N ASN A 224 15.25 -24.51 22.40
CA ASN A 224 14.44 -24.69 21.20
C ASN A 224 14.10 -23.37 20.50
N HIS A 225 13.85 -22.30 21.27
CA HIS A 225 13.60 -20.98 20.70
C HIS A 225 14.85 -20.41 20.05
N TYR A 226 16.00 -20.49 20.75
CA TYR A 226 17.27 -19.93 20.28
C TYR A 226 17.77 -20.62 19.01
N ASP A 227 17.79 -21.95 19.01
CA ASP A 227 18.29 -22.76 17.89
C ASP A 227 17.19 -23.09 16.85
N ASN A 228 15.96 -22.60 17.06
CA ASN A 228 14.79 -22.91 16.25
C ASN A 228 14.53 -24.43 16.07
N LEU A 229 14.81 -25.22 17.11
CA LEU A 229 14.65 -26.67 17.09
C LEU A 229 13.17 -27.08 17.07
N HIS A 230 12.90 -28.20 16.42
CA HIS A 230 11.57 -28.79 16.29
C HIS A 230 11.65 -30.23 15.78
N ASP A 231 10.55 -30.96 15.91
CA ASP A 231 10.39 -32.25 15.25
C ASP A 231 10.30 -32.06 13.73
N ALA A 232 11.35 -32.46 13.02
CA ALA A 232 11.44 -32.39 11.57
C ALA A 232 10.38 -33.24 10.85
N ASN A 233 9.75 -34.20 11.55
CA ASN A 233 8.70 -35.04 11.00
C ASN A 233 7.30 -34.42 11.15
N SER A 234 7.15 -33.30 11.85
CA SER A 234 5.84 -32.68 12.01
C SER A 234 5.36 -32.11 10.67
N PRO A 235 4.19 -32.53 10.14
CA PRO A 235 3.66 -32.01 8.87
C PRO A 235 3.20 -30.55 8.97
N LEU A 236 3.05 -30.03 10.20
CA LEU A 236 2.62 -28.68 10.50
C LEU A 236 3.30 -28.17 11.76
N ARG A 237 3.86 -26.98 11.71
CA ARG A 237 4.44 -26.28 12.86
C ARG A 237 3.98 -24.83 12.88
N LEU A 238 3.77 -24.30 14.08
CA LEU A 238 3.62 -22.86 14.30
C LEU A 238 4.91 -22.30 14.90
N ARG A 239 5.74 -21.65 14.08
CA ARG A 239 6.98 -21.04 14.54
C ARG A 239 6.70 -19.63 15.05
N LEU A 240 6.99 -19.37 16.33
CA LEU A 240 6.95 -18.02 16.89
C LEU A 240 7.97 -17.13 16.15
N VAL A 241 7.49 -16.06 15.52
CA VAL A 241 8.31 -15.09 14.76
C VAL A 241 8.69 -13.92 15.64
N VAL A 242 7.72 -13.40 16.38
CA VAL A 242 7.90 -12.28 17.29
C VAL A 242 6.85 -12.36 18.38
N GLU A 243 7.24 -11.97 19.58
CA GLU A 243 6.35 -11.76 20.71
C GLU A 243 6.46 -10.30 21.15
N GLY A 244 5.35 -9.74 21.59
CA GLY A 244 5.29 -8.43 22.20
C GLY A 244 4.45 -8.47 23.47
N GLU A 245 4.18 -7.28 24.03
CA GLU A 245 3.46 -7.18 25.30
C GLU A 245 2.05 -7.77 25.23
N SER A 246 1.31 -7.52 24.14
CA SER A 246 -0.10 -7.90 24.00
C SER A 246 -0.36 -9.10 23.10
N LYS A 247 0.65 -9.60 22.37
CA LYS A 247 0.43 -10.62 21.33
C LYS A 247 1.67 -11.42 20.95
N GLN A 248 1.43 -12.62 20.43
CA GLN A 248 2.42 -13.50 19.82
C GLN A 248 2.07 -13.68 18.34
N ILE A 249 3.07 -13.68 17.47
CA ILE A 249 2.89 -13.88 16.02
C ILE A 249 3.61 -15.15 15.59
N TYR A 250 2.85 -16.08 15.03
CA TYR A 250 3.32 -17.37 14.55
C TYR A 250 3.27 -17.43 13.03
N LYS A 251 4.36 -17.92 12.43
CA LYS A 251 4.36 -18.35 11.03
C LYS A 251 3.90 -19.80 10.96
N VAL A 252 3.02 -20.07 10.00
CA VAL A 252 2.60 -21.42 9.66
C VAL A 252 3.67 -22.04 8.75
N GLU A 253 4.29 -23.13 9.19
CA GLU A 253 5.34 -23.83 8.44
C GLU A 253 4.90 -25.26 8.15
N THR A 254 4.90 -25.61 6.86
CA THR A 254 4.61 -26.95 6.35
C THR A 254 5.30 -27.14 5.00
N PHE A 255 5.76 -28.35 4.71
CA PHE A 255 6.33 -28.70 3.40
C PHE A 255 5.25 -29.19 2.41
N LEU A 256 4.02 -29.42 2.88
CA LEU A 256 2.93 -29.99 2.07
C LEU A 256 2.32 -28.99 1.09
N THR A 257 2.41 -27.68 1.38
CA THR A 257 1.83 -26.64 0.54
C THR A 257 2.48 -25.28 0.78
N ARG A 258 2.47 -24.42 -0.24
CA ARG A 258 2.88 -22.99 -0.16
C ARG A 258 1.73 -22.03 0.15
N HIS A 259 0.51 -22.55 0.32
CA HIS A 259 -0.68 -21.72 0.55
C HIS A 259 -0.53 -20.79 1.78
N PHE A 260 0.20 -21.23 2.79
CA PHE A 260 0.37 -20.49 4.04
C PHE A 260 1.60 -19.55 4.07
N ASP A 261 2.39 -19.47 2.99
CA ASP A 261 3.64 -18.70 2.96
C ASP A 261 3.44 -17.21 3.30
N ASN A 262 2.27 -16.67 2.95
CA ASN A 262 1.88 -15.28 3.20
C ASN A 262 0.86 -15.13 4.33
N HIS A 263 0.70 -16.15 5.18
CA HIS A 263 -0.24 -16.14 6.30
C HIS A 263 0.49 -16.29 7.64
N ILE A 264 -0.06 -15.63 8.65
CA ILE A 264 0.40 -15.71 10.03
C ILE A 264 -0.80 -15.91 10.95
N LEU A 265 -0.54 -16.55 12.08
CA LEU A 265 -1.48 -16.66 13.17
C LEU A 265 -1.04 -15.72 14.30
N VAL A 266 -1.92 -14.84 14.75
CA VAL A 266 -1.67 -13.96 15.90
C VAL A 266 -2.49 -14.46 17.08
N LEU A 267 -1.85 -14.62 18.24
CA LEU A 267 -2.49 -14.92 19.51
C LEU A 267 -2.43 -13.69 20.41
N LEU A 268 -3.59 -13.15 20.78
CA LEU A 268 -3.68 -12.09 21.78
C LEU A 268 -3.42 -12.67 23.18
N LYS A 269 -2.46 -12.08 23.89
CA LYS A 269 -2.16 -12.41 25.30
C LYS A 269 -3.26 -11.85 26.20
N PRO A 270 -3.50 -12.36 27.41
CA PRO A 270 -4.43 -11.74 28.36
C PRO A 270 -3.82 -10.54 29.10
N THR A 271 -2.99 -9.73 28.45
CA THR A 271 -2.15 -8.71 29.11
C THR A 271 -2.56 -7.28 28.79
N ILE A 272 -2.35 -6.38 29.74
CA ILE A 272 -2.48 -4.94 29.57
C ILE A 272 -1.27 -4.21 30.12
N TYR A 273 -0.81 -3.18 29.41
CA TYR A 273 0.36 -2.37 29.77
C TYR A 273 0.07 -0.89 29.67
N SER A 274 0.52 -0.09 30.63
CA SER A 274 0.45 1.37 30.62
C SER A 274 1.82 2.00 30.78
N HIS A 275 2.31 2.65 29.73
CA HIS A 275 3.57 3.39 29.79
C HIS A 275 3.50 4.59 30.75
N SER A 276 2.40 5.34 30.78
CA SER A 276 2.30 6.51 31.66
C SER A 276 2.29 6.16 33.15
N LYS A 277 1.82 4.95 33.50
CA LYS A 277 1.80 4.46 34.88
C LYS A 277 2.97 3.54 35.19
N GLN A 278 3.73 3.12 34.17
CA GLN A 278 4.71 2.04 34.29
C GLN A 278 4.11 0.84 35.02
N ALA A 279 2.92 0.43 34.59
CA ALA A 279 2.16 -0.64 35.22
C ALA A 279 1.69 -1.64 34.16
N THR A 280 1.67 -2.91 34.55
CA THR A 280 1.21 -4.02 33.73
C THR A 280 0.35 -4.96 34.57
N ALA A 281 -0.47 -5.77 33.90
CA ALA A 281 -1.13 -6.91 34.51
C ALA A 281 -1.47 -7.99 33.48
N GLU A 282 -1.75 -9.19 33.98
CA GLU A 282 -2.43 -10.25 33.25
C GLU A 282 -3.87 -10.37 33.75
N ILE A 283 -4.84 -10.09 32.88
CA ILE A 283 -6.26 -10.09 33.18
C ILE A 283 -6.91 -11.23 32.41
N ALA A 284 -7.36 -12.27 33.13
CA ALA A 284 -8.02 -13.42 32.55
C ALA A 284 -9.24 -13.00 31.70
N GLY A 285 -9.36 -13.58 30.50
CA GLY A 285 -10.46 -13.28 29.56
C GLY A 285 -10.30 -11.98 28.75
N LEU A 286 -9.30 -11.14 29.04
CA LEU A 286 -9.10 -9.88 28.32
C LEU A 286 -8.85 -10.07 26.82
N SER A 287 -8.09 -11.11 26.43
CA SER A 287 -7.82 -11.44 25.02
C SER A 287 -9.10 -11.71 24.23
N ALA A 288 -10.06 -12.42 24.82
CA ALA A 288 -11.37 -12.73 24.22
C ALA A 288 -12.21 -11.47 23.99
N ILE A 289 -12.25 -10.57 24.98
CA ILE A 289 -12.98 -9.30 24.91
C ILE A 289 -12.34 -8.39 23.85
N ARG A 290 -11.00 -8.33 23.77
CA ARG A 290 -10.27 -7.58 22.74
C ARG A 290 -10.49 -8.13 21.34
N ALA A 291 -10.52 -9.45 21.17
CA ALA A 291 -10.82 -10.05 19.87
C ALA A 291 -12.26 -9.76 19.43
N THR A 292 -13.21 -9.79 20.37
CA THR A 292 -14.59 -9.39 20.10
C THR A 292 -14.68 -7.91 19.66
N GLY A 293 -13.99 -7.01 20.38
CA GLY A 293 -13.92 -5.60 20.00
C GLY A 293 -13.29 -5.42 18.62
N SER A 294 -12.15 -6.07 18.38
CA SER A 294 -11.44 -6.02 17.09
C SER A 294 -12.31 -6.49 15.93
N ARG A 295 -13.09 -7.57 16.12
CA ARG A 295 -14.04 -8.07 15.12
C ARG A 295 -15.13 -7.05 14.79
N LEU A 296 -15.66 -6.35 15.79
CA LEU A 296 -16.70 -5.33 15.60
C LEU A 296 -16.16 -4.08 14.90
N PHE A 297 -14.95 -3.64 15.24
CA PHE A 297 -14.30 -2.53 14.52
C PHE A 297 -13.94 -2.94 13.08
N LEU A 298 -13.44 -4.15 12.86
CA LEU A 298 -13.19 -4.67 11.50
C LEU A 298 -14.45 -4.72 10.65
N GLU A 299 -15.59 -5.10 11.22
CA GLU A 299 -16.87 -5.03 10.53
C GLU A 299 -17.16 -3.60 10.03
N MET A 300 -16.93 -2.57 10.86
CA MET A 300 -17.07 -1.17 10.43
C MET A 300 -16.11 -0.81 9.29
N LEU A 301 -14.85 -1.25 9.39
CA LEU A 301 -13.83 -1.00 8.36
C LEU A 301 -14.18 -1.69 7.03
N HIS A 302 -14.67 -2.93 7.08
CA HIS A 302 -15.12 -3.66 5.89
C HIS A 302 -16.30 -2.97 5.21
N ARG A 303 -17.27 -2.48 5.99
CA ARG A 303 -18.40 -1.69 5.47
C ARG A 303 -17.94 -0.38 4.83
N ALA A 304 -16.84 0.21 5.28
CA ALA A 304 -16.28 1.46 4.77
C ALA A 304 -15.20 1.28 3.67
N GLY A 305 -14.96 0.05 3.20
CA GLY A 305 -13.96 -0.20 2.16
C GLY A 305 -12.52 0.09 2.61
N VAL A 306 -12.21 -0.13 3.89
CA VAL A 306 -10.86 0.05 4.45
C VAL A 306 -10.16 -1.32 4.52
N ASN A 307 -9.00 -1.43 3.87
CA ASN A 307 -8.21 -2.65 3.85
C ASN A 307 -7.59 -2.93 5.22
N HIS A 308 -7.63 -4.20 5.62
CA HIS A 308 -7.00 -4.68 6.84
C HIS A 308 -6.33 -6.04 6.61
N THR A 309 -5.23 -6.33 7.30
CA THR A 309 -4.51 -7.62 7.16
C THR A 309 -5.22 -8.78 7.84
N TYR A 310 -5.97 -8.53 8.91
CA TYR A 310 -6.76 -9.54 9.60
C TYR A 310 -7.91 -10.02 8.70
N GLN A 311 -7.93 -11.32 8.44
CA GLN A 311 -8.96 -11.98 7.65
C GLN A 311 -10.03 -12.60 8.56
N GLY A 312 -9.66 -13.17 9.70
CA GLY A 312 -10.60 -13.78 10.64
C GLY A 312 -10.11 -13.76 12.08
N LEU A 313 -11.04 -13.80 13.05
CA LEU A 313 -10.74 -13.80 14.48
C LEU A 313 -11.72 -14.70 15.22
N ASN A 314 -11.29 -15.43 16.25
CA ASN A 314 -12.17 -16.17 17.15
C ASN A 314 -12.26 -15.55 18.57
N SER A 315 -13.16 -16.08 19.38
CA SER A 315 -13.43 -15.69 20.76
C SER A 315 -12.30 -16.06 21.73
N HIS A 316 -11.32 -16.84 21.30
CA HIS A 316 -10.14 -17.19 22.11
C HIS A 316 -8.97 -16.21 21.94
N GLY A 317 -9.13 -15.15 21.14
CA GLY A 317 -8.04 -14.22 20.89
C GLY A 317 -7.12 -14.63 19.75
N LEU A 318 -7.51 -15.60 18.93
CA LEU A 318 -6.74 -16.02 17.75
C LEU A 318 -7.20 -15.26 16.51
N ILE A 319 -6.22 -14.86 15.70
CA ILE A 319 -6.40 -14.03 14.52
C ILE A 319 -5.66 -14.67 13.36
N TRP A 320 -6.37 -14.91 12.27
CA TRP A 320 -5.76 -15.27 10.99
C TRP A 320 -5.51 -14.00 10.19
N ALA A 321 -4.26 -13.78 9.79
CA ALA A 321 -3.87 -12.55 9.12
C ALA A 321 -2.96 -12.80 7.92
N HIS A 322 -3.09 -11.95 6.91
CA HIS A 322 -2.16 -11.87 5.80
C HIS A 322 -0.89 -11.12 6.23
N ARG A 323 0.27 -11.61 5.82
CA ARG A 323 1.55 -10.95 6.07
C ARG A 323 1.66 -9.69 5.20
N THR A 324 2.14 -8.61 5.80
CA THR A 324 2.49 -7.38 5.07
C THR A 324 3.84 -6.86 5.54
N GLU A 325 4.44 -5.96 4.75
CA GLU A 325 5.55 -5.15 5.22
C GLU A 325 5.05 -4.14 6.26
N ILE A 326 5.87 -3.89 7.28
CA ILE A 326 5.52 -3.00 8.40
C ILE A 326 6.54 -1.88 8.52
N THR A 327 6.12 -0.77 9.10
CA THR A 327 6.97 0.38 9.43
C THR A 327 7.04 0.53 10.95
N GLN A 328 8.00 1.32 11.45
CA GLN A 328 8.04 1.73 12.86
C GLN A 328 7.16 2.97 13.12
N ILE A 329 6.18 3.24 12.25
CA ILE A 329 5.36 4.44 12.34
C ILE A 329 3.97 4.07 12.84
N GLU A 330 3.60 4.66 13.97
CA GLU A 330 2.24 4.70 14.46
C GLU A 330 1.56 5.96 13.92
N THR A 331 0.39 5.79 13.32
CA THR A 331 -0.39 6.91 12.77
C THR A 331 -1.54 7.20 13.72
N VAL A 332 -1.55 8.41 14.28
CA VAL A 332 -2.43 8.82 15.38
C VAL A 332 -3.42 9.86 14.87
N TYR A 333 -4.73 9.61 14.98
CA TYR A 333 -5.75 10.64 14.73
C TYR A 333 -6.14 11.34 16.03
N LYS A 334 -6.41 12.64 15.92
CA LYS A 334 -6.64 13.53 17.08
C LYS A 334 -7.79 14.49 16.79
N GLU A 335 -8.91 14.36 17.50
CA GLU A 335 -9.98 15.36 17.51
C GLU A 335 -9.86 16.31 18.71
N LEU A 336 -9.47 15.79 19.88
CA LEU A 336 -9.27 16.57 21.11
C LEU A 336 -7.80 16.68 21.53
N CYS A 337 -7.45 17.80 22.15
CA CYS A 337 -6.16 18.02 22.80
C CYS A 337 -6.08 17.22 24.12
N ALA A 338 -5.82 15.92 24.00
CA ALA A 338 -5.76 14.98 25.11
C ALA A 338 -4.50 14.07 25.03
N GLY A 339 -4.21 13.41 26.15
CA GLY A 339 -3.08 12.50 26.27
C GLY A 339 -1.74 13.18 26.00
N THR A 340 -0.92 12.57 25.15
CA THR A 340 0.44 13.04 24.83
C THR A 340 0.48 14.50 24.40
N ASP A 341 -0.48 14.99 23.62
CA ASP A 341 -0.49 16.38 23.17
C ASP A 341 -0.62 17.36 24.34
N LYS A 342 -1.58 17.10 25.25
CA LYS A 342 -1.79 17.90 26.45
C LYS A 342 -0.54 17.96 27.34
N HIS A 343 0.21 16.86 27.42
CA HIS A 343 1.39 16.76 28.27
C HIS A 343 2.68 17.25 27.60
N SER A 344 2.77 17.18 26.27
CA SER A 344 3.97 17.58 25.52
C SER A 344 3.98 19.07 25.17
N PHE A 345 2.81 19.70 25.05
CA PHE A 345 2.67 21.09 24.64
C PHE A 345 2.04 21.94 25.75
N PHE A 346 2.89 22.58 26.55
CA PHE A 346 2.47 23.41 27.69
C PHE A 346 1.52 24.53 27.25
N GLY A 347 0.37 24.65 27.93
CA GLY A 347 -0.63 25.68 27.68
C GLY A 347 -1.51 25.47 26.44
N MET A 348 -1.22 24.47 25.60
CA MET A 348 -1.91 24.28 24.32
C MET A 348 -3.41 24.01 24.47
N VAL A 349 -3.81 23.23 25.48
CA VAL A 349 -5.22 22.91 25.74
C VAL A 349 -6.07 24.14 26.05
N THR A 350 -5.47 25.17 26.64
CA THR A 350 -6.13 26.44 27.02
C THR A 350 -5.95 27.55 25.99
N ASP A 351 -5.15 27.35 24.93
CA ASP A 351 -4.93 28.36 23.90
C ASP A 351 -6.10 28.39 22.91
N LEU A 352 -6.94 29.41 23.02
CA LEU A 352 -8.12 29.61 22.17
C LEU A 352 -7.79 29.81 20.67
N ASN A 353 -6.52 29.97 20.30
CA ASN A 353 -6.08 29.97 18.91
C ASN A 353 -5.86 28.56 18.36
N VAL A 354 -5.56 27.60 19.22
CA VAL A 354 -5.27 26.19 18.88
C VAL A 354 -6.48 25.30 19.14
N THR A 355 -7.13 25.46 20.29
CA THR A 355 -8.26 24.65 20.73
C THR A 355 -9.53 25.47 20.86
N LEU A 356 -10.68 24.79 20.75
CA LEU A 356 -11.97 25.31 21.16
C LEU A 356 -12.14 25.14 22.69
N PRO A 357 -13.10 25.82 23.34
CA PRO A 357 -13.39 25.61 24.77
C PRO A 357 -13.72 24.17 25.16
N THR A 358 -14.20 23.38 24.19
CA THR A 358 -14.47 21.94 24.33
C THR A 358 -13.19 21.08 24.38
N GLY A 359 -12.02 21.67 24.13
CA GLY A 359 -10.74 20.97 23.98
C GLY A 359 -10.50 20.41 22.57
N GLN A 360 -11.46 20.50 21.66
CA GLN A 360 -11.30 20.13 20.26
C GLN A 360 -10.28 21.02 19.54
N TYR A 361 -9.55 20.47 18.58
CA TYR A 361 -8.64 21.26 17.75
C TYR A 361 -9.42 22.21 16.84
N LYS A 362 -9.10 23.51 16.93
CA LYS A 362 -9.73 24.56 16.12
C LYS A 362 -9.49 24.36 14.63
N ARG A 363 -8.42 23.65 14.24
CA ARG A 363 -8.10 23.33 12.84
C ARG A 363 -8.78 22.05 12.34
N GLY A 364 -9.66 21.44 13.14
CA GLY A 364 -10.31 20.17 12.87
C GLY A 364 -9.43 18.96 13.26
N PRO A 365 -9.98 17.74 13.13
CA PRO A 365 -9.27 16.51 13.46
C PRO A 365 -8.04 16.28 12.58
N TYR A 366 -6.87 16.07 13.17
CA TYR A 366 -5.63 15.92 12.41
C TYR A 366 -4.98 14.56 12.62
N VAL A 367 -3.97 14.27 11.81
CA VAL A 367 -3.16 13.05 11.87
C VAL A 367 -1.75 13.43 12.29
N ARG A 368 -1.21 12.72 13.26
CA ARG A 368 0.14 12.81 13.78
C ARG A 368 0.85 11.48 13.53
N PHE A 369 2.16 11.53 13.36
CA PHE A 369 2.98 10.33 13.27
C PHE A 369 3.86 10.21 14.50
N ASP A 370 3.92 8.99 15.05
CA ASP A 370 4.78 8.65 16.18
C ASP A 370 5.74 7.54 15.75
N TRP A 371 7.02 7.69 16.09
CA TRP A 371 8.02 6.64 15.96
C TRP A 371 7.88 5.66 17.12
N ARG A 372 7.64 4.39 16.78
CA ARG A 372 7.53 3.27 17.71
C ARG A 372 8.90 2.96 18.30
N ASN A 373 9.04 3.25 19.58
CA ASN A 373 10.24 2.98 20.34
C ASN A 373 10.02 1.75 21.24
N PRO A 374 11.11 1.14 21.73
CA PRO A 374 11.01 0.21 22.85
C PRO A 374 10.27 0.84 24.05
N ASN A 375 9.45 0.04 24.73
CA ASN A 375 8.84 0.48 26.00
C ASN A 375 9.91 0.83 27.04
N HIS A 376 10.97 0.02 27.07
CA HIS A 376 12.11 0.17 27.97
C HIS A 376 13.42 0.02 27.20
N THR A 377 14.49 0.58 27.76
CA THR A 377 15.86 0.41 27.29
C THR A 377 16.77 0.00 28.44
N TYR A 378 17.63 -0.98 28.21
CA TYR A 378 18.69 -1.39 29.12
C TYR A 378 20.03 -1.17 28.40
N LYS A 379 20.86 -0.26 28.92
CA LYS A 379 22.14 0.12 28.30
C LYS A 379 22.03 0.46 26.80
N GLY A 380 20.92 1.09 26.40
CA GLY A 380 20.65 1.51 25.01
C GLY A 380 20.04 0.42 24.10
N ILE A 381 19.80 -0.79 24.62
CA ILE A 381 19.22 -1.91 23.88
C ILE A 381 17.77 -2.12 24.32
N ASN A 382 16.91 -2.58 23.40
CA ASN A 382 15.55 -3.03 23.70
C ASN A 382 15.59 -4.37 24.45
N PRO A 383 15.18 -4.46 25.73
CA PRO A 383 15.19 -5.73 26.46
C PRO A 383 14.28 -6.78 25.82
N ALA A 384 13.19 -6.38 25.17
CA ALA A 384 12.22 -7.31 24.56
C ALA A 384 12.78 -8.06 23.33
N THR A 385 13.92 -7.63 22.76
CA THR A 385 14.58 -8.37 21.69
C THR A 385 15.54 -9.45 22.20
N HIS A 386 15.75 -9.54 23.52
CA HIS A 386 16.59 -10.58 24.11
C HIS A 386 15.88 -11.94 24.00
N PRO A 387 16.56 -13.02 23.55
CA PRO A 387 15.92 -14.33 23.30
C PRO A 387 15.25 -14.94 24.55
N PHE A 388 15.72 -14.55 25.74
CA PHE A 388 15.16 -15.03 27.00
C PHE A 388 13.98 -14.22 27.52
N TYR A 389 13.73 -13.00 27.00
CA TYR A 389 12.83 -12.03 27.64
C TYR A 389 11.43 -12.58 27.92
N HIS A 390 10.74 -13.04 26.87
CA HIS A 390 9.35 -13.50 27.00
C HIS A 390 9.22 -14.86 27.68
N LEU A 391 10.21 -15.75 27.52
CA LEU A 391 10.23 -17.05 28.19
C LEU A 391 10.49 -16.91 29.69
N MET A 392 11.35 -15.96 30.08
CA MET A 392 11.56 -15.59 31.49
C MET A 392 10.31 -14.91 32.06
N GLU A 393 9.67 -14.00 31.32
CA GLU A 393 8.37 -13.39 31.71
C GLU A 393 7.31 -14.46 31.99
N GLU A 394 7.13 -15.40 31.06
CA GLU A 394 6.15 -16.49 31.17
C GLU A 394 6.43 -17.40 32.37
N SER A 395 7.70 -17.72 32.64
CA SER A 395 8.10 -18.61 33.72
C SER A 395 8.03 -17.96 35.11
N ILE A 396 8.31 -16.66 35.20
CA ILE A 396 8.30 -15.90 36.47
C ILE A 396 6.89 -15.38 36.81
N GLY A 397 6.08 -15.10 35.79
CA GLY A 397 4.82 -14.36 35.90
C GLY A 397 5.04 -12.87 35.64
N LYS A 398 4.08 -12.25 34.94
CA LYS A 398 4.24 -10.92 34.34
C LYS A 398 4.57 -9.83 35.36
N ASP A 399 3.83 -9.76 36.47
CA ASP A 399 3.99 -8.68 37.46
C ASP A 399 5.35 -8.76 38.17
N VAL A 400 5.71 -9.97 38.62
CA VAL A 400 7.01 -10.22 39.28
C VAL A 400 8.16 -9.95 38.32
N PHE A 401 8.06 -10.39 37.06
CA PHE A 401 9.06 -10.12 36.04
C PHE A 401 9.22 -8.62 35.80
N TYR A 402 8.10 -7.92 35.66
CA TYR A 402 8.06 -6.48 35.40
C TYR A 402 8.76 -5.71 36.53
N ASP A 403 8.43 -6.00 37.80
CA ASP A 403 9.00 -5.31 38.95
C ASP A 403 10.50 -5.61 39.12
N THR A 404 10.87 -6.89 39.08
CA THR A 404 12.21 -7.35 39.50
C THR A 404 13.27 -7.31 38.40
N HIS A 405 12.85 -7.43 37.13
CA HIS A 405 13.77 -7.46 36.00
C HIS A 405 13.63 -6.21 35.14
N LEU A 406 12.40 -5.82 34.78
CA LEU A 406 12.22 -4.71 33.83
C LEU A 406 12.41 -3.35 34.50
N THR A 407 11.55 -2.96 35.43
CA THR A 407 11.60 -1.61 36.03
C THR A 407 12.75 -1.41 37.01
N ALA A 408 13.22 -2.48 37.66
CA ALA A 408 14.38 -2.41 38.54
C ALA A 408 15.70 -2.20 37.79
N ARG A 409 15.78 -2.59 36.50
CA ARG A 409 17.05 -2.63 35.76
C ARG A 409 17.06 -1.73 34.52
N ALA A 410 15.93 -1.62 33.82
CA ALA A 410 15.78 -0.87 32.58
C ALA A 410 15.07 0.48 32.81
N LYS A 411 15.21 1.38 31.83
CA LYS A 411 14.60 2.72 31.87
C LYS A 411 13.46 2.81 30.86
N PRO A 412 12.31 3.41 31.21
CA PRO A 412 11.25 3.64 30.25
C PRO A 412 11.73 4.57 29.12
N PHE A 413 11.27 4.34 27.89
CA PHE A 413 11.65 5.16 26.73
C PHE A 413 10.43 5.70 25.98
N GLY A 414 9.60 4.80 25.42
CA GLY A 414 8.28 5.16 24.87
C GLY A 414 8.31 5.88 23.52
N ASP A 415 7.16 5.89 22.86
CA ASP A 415 6.98 6.43 21.52
C ASP A 415 7.17 7.95 21.48
N LYS A 416 7.63 8.47 20.33
CA LYS A 416 7.90 9.90 20.14
C LYS A 416 7.27 10.42 18.87
N CYS A 417 6.64 11.58 18.93
CA CYS A 417 6.16 12.25 17.73
C CYS A 417 7.33 12.50 16.75
N VAL A 418 7.11 12.19 15.48
CA VAL A 418 8.07 12.35 14.39
C VAL A 418 7.49 13.27 13.32
N PRO A 419 8.25 14.24 12.80
CA PRO A 419 7.79 15.12 11.74
C PRO A 419 7.57 14.35 10.43
N GLU A 420 6.59 14.77 9.64
CA GLU A 420 6.20 14.10 8.38
C GLU A 420 7.36 13.96 7.39
N GLU A 421 8.28 14.93 7.38
CA GLU A 421 9.47 14.96 6.52
C GLU A 421 10.36 13.73 6.72
N LEU A 422 10.43 13.20 7.95
CA LEU A 422 11.19 11.98 8.25
C LEU A 422 10.37 10.71 7.96
N VAL A 423 9.04 10.81 7.92
CA VAL A 423 8.14 9.68 7.64
C VAL A 423 8.11 9.35 6.15
N HIS A 424 8.24 10.33 5.27
CA HIS A 424 8.21 10.15 3.81
C HIS A 424 9.20 9.10 3.29
N GLY A 425 10.30 8.86 3.99
CA GLY A 425 11.29 7.84 3.62
C GLY A 425 10.88 6.41 3.93
N VAL A 426 9.86 6.19 4.77
CA VAL A 426 9.48 4.85 5.26
C VAL A 426 7.99 4.54 5.08
N GLN A 427 7.13 5.56 4.95
CA GLN A 427 5.69 5.39 4.77
C GLN A 427 5.10 6.51 3.90
N ALA A 428 4.15 6.18 3.04
CA ALA A 428 3.46 7.14 2.19
C ALA A 428 2.53 8.05 3.02
N VAL A 429 3.05 9.20 3.46
CA VAL A 429 2.38 10.15 4.37
C VAL A 429 0.97 10.52 3.90
N GLU A 430 0.80 11.00 2.67
CA GLU A 430 -0.52 11.46 2.19
C GLU A 430 -1.57 10.34 2.15
N ALA A 431 -1.17 9.14 1.71
CA ALA A 431 -2.05 7.97 1.74
C ALA A 431 -2.38 7.56 3.18
N SER A 432 -1.41 7.67 4.09
CA SER A 432 -1.59 7.36 5.50
C SER A 432 -2.55 8.31 6.19
N VAL A 433 -2.45 9.61 5.91
CA VAL A 433 -3.37 10.63 6.44
C VAL A 433 -4.78 10.37 5.92
N ASP A 434 -4.94 10.08 4.63
CA ASP A 434 -6.24 9.78 4.03
C ASP A 434 -6.88 8.53 4.65
N CYS A 435 -6.14 7.42 4.70
CA CYS A 435 -6.60 6.15 5.25
C CYS A 435 -6.96 6.27 6.74
N THR A 436 -6.11 6.94 7.53
CA THR A 436 -6.34 7.16 8.96
C THR A 436 -7.59 8.00 9.20
N MET A 437 -7.82 9.05 8.40
CA MET A 437 -9.03 9.86 8.52
C MET A 437 -10.29 9.09 8.11
N ARG A 438 -10.21 8.19 7.11
CA ARG A 438 -11.31 7.27 6.78
C ARG A 438 -11.63 6.34 7.94
N ILE A 439 -10.61 5.77 8.60
CA ILE A 439 -10.77 4.91 9.79
C ILE A 439 -11.46 5.68 10.92
N PHE A 440 -10.89 6.83 11.31
CA PHE A 440 -11.43 7.64 12.40
C PHE A 440 -12.87 8.07 12.14
N PHE A 441 -13.17 8.64 10.98
CA PHE A 441 -14.53 9.09 10.67
C PHE A 441 -15.53 7.93 10.55
N THR A 442 -15.10 6.75 10.09
CA THR A 442 -15.95 5.55 10.10
C THR A 442 -16.29 5.15 11.53
N ILE A 443 -15.30 5.07 12.42
CA ILE A 443 -15.51 4.70 13.82
C ILE A 443 -16.38 5.74 14.53
N GLN A 444 -16.08 7.03 14.34
CA GLN A 444 -16.86 8.12 14.91
C GLN A 444 -18.33 8.04 14.50
N HIS A 445 -18.60 7.72 13.23
CA HIS A 445 -19.97 7.59 12.72
C HIS A 445 -20.77 6.53 13.48
N TYR A 446 -20.21 5.34 13.70
CA TYR A 446 -20.92 4.27 14.43
C TYR A 446 -21.01 4.55 15.93
N LEU A 447 -19.94 5.06 16.55
CA LEU A 447 -19.98 5.42 17.98
C LEU A 447 -21.03 6.50 18.26
N HIS A 448 -21.15 7.51 17.39
CA HIS A 448 -22.18 8.55 17.51
C HIS A 448 -23.59 7.99 17.53
N GLN A 449 -23.86 6.89 16.82
CA GLN A 449 -25.19 6.27 16.77
C GLN A 449 -25.59 5.59 18.08
N ILE A 450 -24.60 5.26 18.94
CA ILE A 450 -24.83 4.67 20.26
C ILE A 450 -24.52 5.66 21.40
N GLY A 451 -24.45 6.96 21.10
CA GLY A 451 -24.21 8.00 22.09
C GLY A 451 -22.78 8.05 22.65
N LEU A 452 -21.81 7.48 21.93
CA LEU A 452 -20.39 7.52 22.26
C LEU A 452 -19.62 8.35 21.23
N GLU A 453 -18.38 8.71 21.54
CA GLU A 453 -17.44 9.40 20.65
C GLU A 453 -16.04 8.80 20.83
N VAL A 454 -15.21 8.84 19.77
CA VAL A 454 -13.77 8.59 19.90
C VAL A 454 -13.00 9.92 19.85
N GLN A 455 -12.23 10.21 20.88
CA GLN A 455 -11.53 11.50 21.02
C GLN A 455 -10.19 11.52 20.28
N ASP A 456 -9.51 10.37 20.29
CA ASP A 456 -8.28 10.09 19.56
C ASP A 456 -8.01 8.59 19.52
N GLY A 457 -7.07 8.18 18.68
CA GLY A 457 -6.60 6.80 18.61
C GLY A 457 -5.43 6.63 17.67
N CYS A 458 -4.87 5.43 17.67
CA CYS A 458 -3.70 5.05 16.89
C CYS A 458 -4.00 3.84 16.00
N VAL A 459 -3.38 3.82 14.83
CA VAL A 459 -3.43 2.72 13.87
C VAL A 459 -2.03 2.51 13.29
N MET A 460 -1.79 1.28 12.80
CA MET A 460 -0.56 0.95 12.08
C MET A 460 -0.90 0.72 10.61
N LEU A 461 -0.15 1.35 9.70
CA LEU A 461 -0.34 1.22 8.26
C LEU A 461 0.92 0.63 7.63
N ASP A 462 0.74 -0.09 6.53
CA ASP A 462 1.83 -0.59 5.71
C ASP A 462 2.63 0.58 5.07
N PRO A 463 3.81 0.33 4.47
CA PRO A 463 4.58 1.39 3.81
C PRO A 463 3.78 2.17 2.75
N THR A 464 2.77 1.55 2.14
CA THR A 464 1.90 2.22 1.15
C THR A 464 0.89 3.17 1.76
N GLY A 465 0.66 3.11 3.08
CA GLY A 465 -0.33 3.90 3.80
C GLY A 465 -1.78 3.50 3.51
N ARG A 466 -2.02 2.34 2.88
CA ARG A 466 -3.35 1.93 2.38
C ARG A 466 -3.94 0.72 3.07
N THR A 467 -3.10 -0.08 3.73
CA THR A 467 -3.54 -1.29 4.43
C THR A 467 -3.25 -1.15 5.90
N MET A 468 -4.29 -1.24 6.71
CA MET A 468 -4.14 -1.30 8.16
C MET A 468 -3.64 -2.68 8.58
N TRP A 469 -2.70 -2.70 9.52
CA TRP A 469 -2.26 -3.90 10.22
C TRP A 469 -2.30 -3.65 11.73
N SER A 470 -2.03 -4.70 12.51
CA SER A 470 -2.19 -4.70 13.99
C SER A 470 -3.65 -4.74 14.43
N GLU A 471 -3.87 -4.70 15.74
CA GLU A 471 -5.21 -4.71 16.34
C GLU A 471 -5.88 -3.33 16.28
N ILE A 472 -7.21 -3.32 16.25
CA ILE A 472 -8.02 -2.12 16.44
C ILE A 472 -9.11 -2.40 17.47
N ASN A 473 -8.94 -1.89 18.68
CA ASN A 473 -9.85 -2.15 19.79
C ASN A 473 -9.77 -1.03 20.84
N GLN A 474 -10.41 -1.26 21.99
CA GLN A 474 -10.47 -0.33 23.12
C GLN A 474 -9.11 0.09 23.69
N ASP A 475 -8.03 -0.67 23.43
CA ASP A 475 -6.67 -0.31 23.83
C ASP A 475 -6.08 0.81 22.96
N CYS A 476 -6.56 0.91 21.71
CA CYS A 476 -5.97 1.72 20.64
C CYS A 476 -6.52 3.14 20.58
N MET A 477 -7.53 3.49 21.39
CA MET A 477 -8.29 4.74 21.25
C MET A 477 -8.89 5.20 22.57
N ARG A 478 -9.36 6.45 22.63
CA ARG A 478 -10.11 7.01 23.77
C ARG A 478 -11.59 7.14 23.43
N ILE A 479 -12.44 6.36 24.07
CA ILE A 479 -13.87 6.27 23.80
C ILE A 479 -14.64 6.76 25.02
N LYS A 480 -15.47 7.77 24.81
CA LYS A 480 -16.27 8.37 25.89
C LYS A 480 -17.73 8.50 25.48
N ARG A 481 -18.58 8.70 26.48
CA ARG A 481 -19.96 9.11 26.24
C ARG A 481 -19.99 10.53 25.65
N ARG A 482 -20.79 10.73 24.60
CA ARG A 482 -20.98 12.03 23.95
C ARG A 482 -21.84 12.93 24.85
N GLU A 483 -21.26 14.04 25.33
CA GLU A 483 -21.88 15.10 26.14
C GLU A 483 -22.89 14.65 27.22
N VAL A 484 -22.41 14.38 28.43
CA VAL A 484 -23.14 14.78 29.65
C VAL A 484 -22.37 15.97 30.22
N THR A 485 -23.02 17.13 30.29
CA THR A 485 -22.48 18.40 30.80
C THR A 485 -22.03 18.38 32.28
N ASN A 486 -21.86 17.20 32.87
CA ASN A 486 -21.28 16.96 34.19
C ASN A 486 -20.40 15.71 34.08
N ALA A 487 -19.09 15.90 33.90
CA ALA A 487 -18.11 14.82 33.86
C ALA A 487 -18.00 14.15 35.24
N ASN A 488 -18.88 13.18 35.51
CA ASN A 488 -18.67 12.24 36.58
C ASN A 488 -17.65 11.20 36.11
N HIS A 489 -16.71 10.82 36.99
CA HIS A 489 -15.82 9.69 36.77
C HIS A 489 -16.66 8.43 36.45
N GLY A 490 -16.40 7.75 35.32
CA GLY A 490 -17.12 6.53 34.92
C GLY A 490 -17.66 6.46 33.48
N ASP A 491 -17.37 7.45 32.63
CA ASP A 491 -17.84 7.51 31.23
C ASP A 491 -16.80 7.00 30.21
N GLU A 492 -15.69 6.43 30.67
CA GLU A 492 -14.64 5.85 29.83
C GLU A 492 -14.97 4.40 29.44
N PHE A 493 -14.84 4.09 28.14
CA PHE A 493 -15.04 2.74 27.57
C PHE A 493 -13.74 2.14 27.00
N ASP A 494 -12.62 2.78 27.30
CA ASP A 494 -11.30 2.46 26.79
C ASP A 494 -10.28 2.18 27.90
N LYS A 495 -9.00 2.09 27.54
CA LYS A 495 -7.89 1.86 28.45
C LYS A 495 -7.66 2.96 29.49
N ASP A 496 -8.22 4.15 29.33
CA ASP A 496 -8.14 5.21 30.35
C ASP A 496 -8.70 4.75 31.70
N VAL A 497 -9.63 3.77 31.73
CA VAL A 497 -10.05 3.07 32.97
C VAL A 497 -8.83 2.48 33.70
N TRP A 498 -8.03 1.67 32.99
CA TRP A 498 -6.79 1.09 33.51
C TRP A 498 -5.76 2.16 33.87
N ARG A 499 -5.60 3.20 33.04
CA ARG A 499 -4.66 4.29 33.33
C ARG A 499 -5.04 5.07 34.58
N ALA A 500 -6.32 5.10 34.99
CA ALA A 500 -6.75 5.76 36.21
C ALA A 500 -6.53 4.90 37.46
N GLY A 501 -6.87 3.60 37.41
CA GLY A 501 -6.91 2.73 38.60
C GLY A 501 -5.83 1.65 38.72
N GLY A 502 -5.09 1.33 37.65
CA GLY A 502 -4.12 0.21 37.64
C GLY A 502 -4.78 -1.12 38.00
N SER A 503 -4.09 -2.00 38.72
CA SER A 503 -4.59 -3.34 39.10
C SER A 503 -5.87 -3.34 39.95
N SER A 504 -6.26 -2.20 40.53
CA SER A 504 -7.51 -2.10 41.29
C SER A 504 -8.79 -2.07 40.43
N VAL A 505 -8.66 -1.99 39.09
CA VAL A 505 -9.80 -1.85 38.16
C VAL A 505 -9.90 -2.97 37.13
N GLU A 506 -9.30 -4.15 37.39
CA GLU A 506 -9.33 -5.29 36.47
C GLU A 506 -10.76 -5.74 36.11
N GLU A 507 -11.66 -5.83 37.09
CA GLU A 507 -13.07 -6.16 36.82
C GLU A 507 -13.75 -5.03 36.04
N SER A 508 -13.48 -3.78 36.39
CA SER A 508 -14.10 -2.61 35.75
C SER A 508 -13.72 -2.50 34.26
N ILE A 509 -12.48 -2.82 33.89
CA ILE A 509 -12.07 -2.81 32.47
C ILE A 509 -12.77 -3.93 31.68
N LEU A 510 -12.89 -5.13 32.25
CA LEU A 510 -13.62 -6.23 31.62
C LEU A 510 -15.10 -5.87 31.41
N ASP A 511 -15.74 -5.30 32.42
CA ASP A 511 -17.14 -4.86 32.37
C ASP A 511 -17.37 -3.77 31.33
N LYS A 512 -16.54 -2.70 31.34
CA LYS A 512 -16.68 -1.57 30.41
C LYS A 512 -16.44 -1.98 28.97
N TRP A 513 -15.43 -2.81 28.71
CA TRP A 513 -15.14 -3.26 27.35
C TRP A 513 -16.20 -4.24 26.84
N THR A 514 -16.72 -5.10 27.72
CA THR A 514 -17.88 -5.97 27.41
C THR A 514 -19.12 -5.14 27.12
N GLN A 515 -19.39 -4.10 27.91
CA GLN A 515 -20.50 -3.18 27.68
C GLN A 515 -20.38 -2.49 26.32
N LEU A 516 -19.21 -1.97 25.95
CA LEU A 516 -18.97 -1.39 24.63
C LEU A 516 -19.22 -2.39 23.51
N ASN A 517 -18.66 -3.60 23.63
CA ASN A 517 -18.85 -4.67 22.64
C ASN A 517 -20.33 -5.00 22.44
N ASN A 518 -21.11 -5.06 23.51
CA ASN A 518 -22.55 -5.33 23.45
C ASN A 518 -23.31 -4.19 22.75
N LEU A 519 -22.99 -2.93 23.05
CA LEU A 519 -23.60 -1.76 22.38
C LEU A 519 -23.29 -1.77 20.87
N LEU A 520 -22.03 -1.98 20.49
CA LEU A 520 -21.60 -2.05 19.10
C LEU A 520 -22.22 -3.24 18.35
N ARG A 521 -22.26 -4.41 18.98
CA ARG A 521 -22.90 -5.61 18.41
C ARG A 521 -24.38 -5.37 18.16
N ALA A 522 -25.10 -4.83 19.14
CA ALA A 522 -26.52 -4.51 18.99
C ALA A 522 -26.76 -3.54 17.82
N GLN A 523 -25.94 -2.49 17.72
CA GLN A 523 -26.03 -1.50 16.64
C GLN A 523 -25.77 -2.10 15.26
N LEU A 524 -24.70 -2.88 15.10
CA LEU A 524 -24.31 -3.47 13.82
C LEU A 524 -25.27 -4.60 13.38
N ALA A 525 -25.82 -5.37 14.34
CA ALA A 525 -26.79 -6.42 14.09
C ALA A 525 -28.16 -5.86 13.73
N GLY A 526 -28.58 -4.77 14.39
CA GLY A 526 -29.84 -4.07 14.09
C GLY A 526 -29.82 -3.30 12.76
N ARG A 527 -28.64 -3.16 12.13
CA ARG A 527 -28.48 -2.49 10.83
C ARG A 527 -27.60 -3.31 9.90
N PRO A 528 -28.10 -4.43 9.34
CA PRO A 528 -27.33 -5.27 8.43
C PRO A 528 -26.85 -4.47 7.20
N PHE A 529 -25.60 -4.71 6.79
CA PHE A 529 -24.95 -3.99 5.69
C PHE A 529 -25.78 -4.01 4.39
N HIS A 530 -26.28 -5.19 4.01
CA HIS A 530 -26.99 -5.40 2.75
C HIS A 530 -28.33 -4.67 2.67
N GLU A 531 -28.92 -4.33 3.82
CA GLU A 531 -30.19 -3.59 3.90
C GLU A 531 -29.97 -2.07 4.03
N HIS A 532 -28.93 -1.66 4.75
CA HIS A 532 -28.79 -0.27 5.20
C HIS A 532 -27.66 0.51 4.53
N GLU A 533 -26.64 -0.15 3.99
CA GLU A 533 -25.39 0.51 3.61
C GLU A 533 -24.90 0.12 2.21
N MET A 534 -25.16 -1.11 1.76
CA MET A 534 -24.64 -1.66 0.52
C MET A 534 -25.01 -0.84 -0.73
N VAL A 535 -26.26 -0.39 -0.80
CA VAL A 535 -26.78 0.41 -1.94
C VAL A 535 -26.81 1.90 -1.64
N THR A 536 -26.29 2.31 -0.48
CA THR A 536 -26.23 3.73 -0.16
C THR A 536 -25.28 4.43 -1.10
N ARG A 537 -25.65 5.67 -1.43
CA ARG A 537 -24.84 6.53 -2.28
C ARG A 537 -23.72 7.22 -1.52
N TYR A 538 -23.59 6.95 -0.22
CA TYR A 538 -22.65 7.63 0.64
C TYR A 538 -21.75 6.64 1.39
N GLU A 539 -20.61 7.15 1.79
CA GLU A 539 -19.75 6.50 2.76
C GLU A 539 -19.87 7.18 4.11
N THR A 540 -19.82 6.40 5.18
CA THR A 540 -19.96 6.88 6.56
C THR A 540 -18.90 7.94 6.88
N TYR A 541 -17.66 7.73 6.42
CA TYR A 541 -16.58 8.71 6.54
C TYR A 541 -16.83 9.98 5.72
N GLY A 542 -17.49 9.89 4.57
CA GLY A 542 -17.85 11.03 3.73
C GLY A 542 -18.88 11.94 4.39
N LEU A 543 -19.85 11.37 5.11
CA LEU A 543 -20.83 12.13 5.91
C LEU A 543 -20.13 12.94 7.01
N ARG A 544 -19.23 12.31 7.78
CA ARG A 544 -18.48 12.99 8.84
C ARG A 544 -17.55 14.07 8.29
N ALA A 545 -16.88 13.84 7.16
CA ALA A 545 -16.05 14.84 6.52
C ALA A 545 -16.84 16.11 6.15
N ARG A 546 -18.10 15.95 5.71
CA ARG A 546 -18.99 17.10 5.44
C ARG A 546 -19.35 17.86 6.68
N GLU A 547 -19.69 17.17 7.76
CA GLU A 547 -20.02 17.80 9.04
C GLU A 547 -18.85 18.67 9.53
N VAL A 548 -17.61 18.18 9.39
CA VAL A 548 -16.40 18.95 9.70
C VAL A 548 -16.22 20.14 8.75
N LEU A 549 -16.50 20.00 7.45
CA LEU A 549 -16.40 21.10 6.48
C LEU A 549 -17.41 22.24 6.71
N VAL A 550 -18.60 21.92 7.24
CA VAL A 550 -19.67 22.91 7.49
C VAL A 550 -19.61 23.52 8.88
N ASP A 551 -18.82 22.96 9.80
CA ASP A 551 -18.66 23.52 11.14
C ASP A 551 -17.89 24.85 11.09
N LYS A 552 -18.63 25.93 11.29
CA LYS A 552 -18.10 27.30 11.26
C LYS A 552 -17.18 27.63 12.43
N ASN A 553 -17.17 26.81 13.48
CA ASN A 553 -16.24 26.99 14.60
C ASN A 553 -14.82 26.53 14.24
N LEU A 554 -14.69 25.66 13.22
CA LEU A 554 -13.41 25.15 12.75
C LEU A 554 -12.77 26.10 11.72
N LYS A 555 -11.46 26.29 11.87
CA LYS A 555 -10.57 27.05 10.99
C LYS A 555 -9.61 26.09 10.30
N LEU A 556 -10.15 25.27 9.40
CA LEU A 556 -9.39 24.25 8.67
C LEU A 556 -8.22 24.86 7.87
N THR A 557 -7.07 24.18 7.88
CA THR A 557 -5.96 24.54 6.98
C THR A 557 -6.29 24.15 5.54
N PRO A 558 -5.64 24.76 4.52
CA PRO A 558 -5.88 24.38 3.13
C PRO A 558 -5.69 22.88 2.86
N ARG A 559 -4.67 22.26 3.46
CA ARG A 559 -4.39 20.82 3.34
C ARG A 559 -5.54 19.95 3.85
N TYR A 560 -6.01 20.19 5.09
CA TYR A 560 -7.09 19.39 5.68
C TYR A 560 -8.45 19.69 5.06
N ARG A 561 -8.70 20.93 4.65
CA ARG A 561 -9.89 21.25 3.84
C ARG A 561 -9.92 20.43 2.56
N ALA A 562 -8.83 20.41 1.80
CA ALA A 562 -8.73 19.63 0.57
C ALA A 562 -8.89 18.12 0.82
N LEU A 563 -8.31 17.61 1.92
CA LEU A 563 -8.51 16.22 2.34
C LEU A 563 -10.00 15.92 2.59
N TYR A 564 -10.66 16.70 3.43
CA TYR A 564 -12.06 16.45 3.77
C TYR A 564 -12.99 16.66 2.58
N GLU A 565 -12.68 17.59 1.67
CA GLU A 565 -13.42 17.76 0.41
C GLU A 565 -13.33 16.49 -0.44
N ARG A 566 -12.14 15.88 -0.57
CA ARG A 566 -11.99 14.58 -1.24
C ARG A 566 -12.80 13.48 -0.55
N LEU A 567 -12.73 13.37 0.78
CA LEU A 567 -13.51 12.39 1.53
C LEU A 567 -15.02 12.61 1.38
N ALA A 568 -15.46 13.87 1.37
CA ALA A 568 -16.86 14.27 1.22
C ALA A 568 -17.44 13.99 -0.17
N VAL A 569 -16.61 13.83 -1.21
CA VAL A 569 -17.05 13.41 -2.56
C VAL A 569 -17.61 11.99 -2.55
N HIS A 570 -17.19 11.15 -1.60
CA HIS A 570 -17.74 9.80 -1.43
C HIS A 570 -19.17 9.79 -0.88
N ASP A 571 -19.72 10.94 -0.45
CA ASP A 571 -21.14 11.10 -0.17
C ASP A 571 -21.91 11.63 -1.39
N ARG A 572 -22.53 10.76 -2.18
CA ARG A 572 -23.28 11.19 -3.39
C ARG A 572 -24.75 11.57 -3.11
N SER A 573 -25.16 11.73 -1.84
CA SER A 573 -26.56 12.04 -1.48
C SER A 573 -27.08 13.39 -2.00
N ARG A 574 -26.22 14.40 -2.19
CA ARG A 574 -26.60 15.76 -2.61
C ARG A 574 -26.59 16.03 -4.12
N LEU A 575 -25.95 15.17 -4.91
CA LEU A 575 -25.77 15.38 -6.37
C LEU A 575 -27.09 15.40 -7.16
N GLN A 576 -28.22 15.03 -6.57
CA GLN A 576 -29.54 15.11 -7.21
C GLN A 576 -30.28 16.44 -7.01
N SER A 577 -29.78 17.35 -6.16
CA SER A 577 -30.50 18.61 -5.86
C SER A 577 -30.09 19.81 -6.72
N VAL A 578 -29.04 19.68 -7.54
CA VAL A 578 -28.66 20.70 -8.50
C VAL A 578 -29.09 20.18 -9.86
N SER A 579 -30.21 20.68 -10.40
CA SER A 579 -30.57 20.43 -11.80
C SER A 579 -29.35 20.80 -12.64
N ALA A 580 -28.84 19.86 -13.42
CA ALA A 580 -27.71 20.10 -14.29
C ALA A 580 -28.07 21.29 -15.20
N ASP A 581 -27.46 22.44 -14.92
CA ASP A 581 -27.49 23.59 -15.80
C ASP A 581 -26.77 23.15 -17.08
N GLU A 582 -27.51 22.95 -18.17
CA GLU A 582 -26.99 22.46 -19.45
C GLU A 582 -25.77 23.28 -19.92
N GLY A 583 -25.70 24.56 -19.55
CA GLY A 583 -24.58 25.44 -19.89
C GLY A 583 -23.27 25.16 -19.13
N VAL A 584 -23.31 24.42 -18.01
CA VAL A 584 -22.11 23.96 -17.30
C VAL A 584 -21.60 22.65 -17.92
N SER A 585 -22.52 21.78 -18.31
CA SER A 585 -22.26 20.51 -19.00
C SER A 585 -21.51 20.71 -20.32
N GLU A 586 -21.96 21.64 -21.16
CA GLU A 586 -21.31 21.95 -22.44
C GLU A 586 -19.92 22.58 -22.26
N ARG A 587 -19.77 23.51 -21.30
CA ARG A 587 -18.47 24.15 -21.00
C ARG A 587 -17.46 23.15 -20.48
N LEU A 588 -17.89 22.22 -19.62
CA LEU A 588 -17.03 21.17 -19.09
C LEU A 588 -16.61 20.21 -20.21
N LEU A 589 -17.54 19.83 -21.11
CA LEU A 589 -17.22 18.98 -22.27
C LEU A 589 -16.17 19.62 -23.17
N ALA A 590 -16.28 20.92 -23.46
CA ALA A 590 -15.30 21.67 -24.25
C ALA A 590 -13.92 21.76 -23.56
N LEU A 591 -13.89 21.97 -22.25
CA LEU A 591 -12.66 21.99 -21.45
C LEU A 591 -11.97 20.63 -21.42
N MET A 592 -12.75 19.55 -21.30
CA MET A 592 -12.25 18.18 -21.32
C MET A 592 -11.71 17.78 -22.69
N GLN A 593 -12.37 18.17 -23.78
CA GLN A 593 -11.84 17.98 -25.14
C GLN A 593 -10.50 18.71 -25.35
N ALA A 594 -10.37 19.93 -24.82
CA ALA A 594 -9.10 20.67 -24.86
C ALA A 594 -7.98 20.00 -24.02
N HIS A 595 -8.32 19.40 -22.88
CA HIS A 595 -7.36 18.69 -22.02
C HIS A 595 -6.93 17.32 -22.58
N ILE A 596 -7.84 16.56 -23.19
CA ILE A 596 -7.49 15.32 -23.90
C ILE A 596 -6.43 15.64 -24.96
N TRP A 597 -6.60 16.69 -25.75
CA TRP A 597 -5.63 17.12 -26.75
C TRP A 597 -4.25 17.43 -26.14
N GLN A 598 -4.19 18.19 -25.04
CA GLN A 598 -2.93 18.54 -24.36
C GLN A 598 -2.19 17.33 -23.81
N LEU A 599 -2.92 16.36 -23.27
CA LEU A 599 -2.34 15.14 -22.71
C LEU A 599 -1.88 14.20 -23.82
N THR A 600 -2.67 14.03 -24.88
CA THR A 600 -2.29 13.19 -26.03
C THR A 600 -1.03 13.75 -26.72
N ALA A 601 -0.86 15.07 -26.74
CA ALA A 601 0.34 15.74 -27.24
C ALA A 601 1.62 15.52 -26.41
N ALA A 602 1.49 15.06 -25.17
CA ALA A 602 2.58 14.89 -24.21
C ALA A 602 3.05 13.44 -24.04
N VAL A 603 2.36 12.50 -24.68
CA VAL A 603 2.55 11.05 -24.48
C VAL A 603 3.46 10.47 -25.56
N SER A 604 4.26 9.48 -25.15
CA SER A 604 5.14 8.76 -26.06
C SER A 604 4.33 8.03 -27.15
N PRO A 605 4.80 8.01 -28.40
CA PRO A 605 4.03 7.63 -29.58
C PRO A 605 3.72 6.12 -29.61
N HIS A 606 4.54 5.32 -28.94
CA HIS A 606 4.31 3.87 -28.84
C HIS A 606 3.09 3.53 -27.97
N ASN A 607 2.58 4.48 -27.19
CA ASN A 607 1.41 4.30 -26.32
C ASN A 607 0.29 5.30 -26.65
N ALA A 608 0.43 6.15 -27.67
CA ALA A 608 -0.47 7.27 -27.90
C ALA A 608 -1.93 6.82 -28.13
N TYR A 609 -2.14 5.68 -28.78
CA TYR A 609 -3.47 5.12 -28.99
C TYR A 609 -4.07 4.58 -27.69
N GLU A 610 -3.35 3.72 -26.97
CA GLU A 610 -3.80 3.15 -25.69
C GLU A 610 -4.03 4.22 -24.62
N GLU A 611 -3.18 5.25 -24.57
CA GLU A 611 -3.34 6.37 -23.65
C GLU A 611 -4.45 7.33 -24.08
N ALA A 612 -4.64 7.59 -25.38
CA ALA A 612 -5.80 8.35 -25.85
C ALA A 612 -7.10 7.61 -25.53
N GLU A 613 -7.14 6.29 -25.72
CA GLU A 613 -8.27 5.45 -25.36
C GLU A 613 -8.52 5.45 -23.84
N ALA A 614 -7.44 5.32 -23.04
CA ALA A 614 -7.52 5.43 -21.59
C ALA A 614 -8.02 6.81 -21.14
N MET A 615 -7.64 7.88 -21.85
CA MET A 615 -8.08 9.26 -21.56
C MET A 615 -9.54 9.49 -21.98
N VAL A 616 -9.97 8.97 -23.13
CA VAL A 616 -11.39 8.97 -23.53
C VAL A 616 -12.22 8.21 -22.49
N ARG A 617 -11.74 7.05 -22.02
CA ARG A 617 -12.37 6.28 -20.94
C ARG A 617 -12.38 7.06 -19.62
N LEU A 618 -11.31 7.78 -19.28
CA LEU A 618 -11.20 8.60 -18.08
C LEU A 618 -12.17 9.79 -18.14
N VAL A 619 -12.26 10.47 -19.28
CA VAL A 619 -13.18 11.58 -19.53
C VAL A 619 -14.62 11.09 -19.50
N ASN A 620 -14.94 9.96 -20.13
CA ASN A 620 -16.27 9.35 -20.06
C ASN A 620 -16.62 8.95 -18.62
N THR A 621 -15.65 8.46 -17.85
CA THR A 621 -15.81 8.15 -16.43
C THR A 621 -16.08 9.41 -15.60
N TYR A 622 -15.34 10.49 -15.85
CA TYR A 622 -15.52 11.77 -15.16
C TYR A 622 -16.85 12.44 -15.53
N ALA A 623 -17.22 12.44 -16.81
CA ALA A 623 -18.49 12.91 -17.34
C ALA A 623 -19.68 12.22 -16.67
N ARG A 624 -19.61 10.88 -16.51
CA ARG A 624 -20.60 10.11 -15.73
C ARG A 624 -20.60 10.49 -14.26
N ARG A 625 -19.43 10.74 -13.66
CA ARG A 625 -19.29 11.13 -12.25
C ARG A 625 -19.88 12.51 -11.96
N VAL A 626 -19.87 13.45 -12.90
CA VAL A 626 -20.48 14.78 -12.75
C VAL A 626 -21.95 14.82 -13.17
N GLY A 627 -22.55 13.67 -13.53
CA GLY A 627 -23.99 13.56 -13.76
C GLY A 627 -24.45 13.80 -15.20
N LEU A 628 -23.54 13.77 -16.19
CA LEU A 628 -23.95 13.86 -17.60
C LEU A 628 -24.75 12.60 -18.01
N PRO A 629 -25.90 12.77 -18.69
CA PRO A 629 -26.71 11.64 -19.13
C PRO A 629 -25.94 10.75 -20.12
N PRO A 630 -26.18 9.41 -20.13
CA PRO A 630 -25.43 8.48 -20.98
C PRO A 630 -25.39 8.86 -22.48
N SER A 631 -26.43 9.50 -23.00
CA SER A 631 -26.51 9.98 -24.38
C SER A 631 -25.55 11.13 -24.71
N GLN A 632 -25.17 11.94 -23.72
CA GLN A 632 -24.16 13.00 -23.87
C GLN A 632 -22.74 12.45 -23.66
N VAL A 633 -22.58 11.42 -22.80
CA VAL A 633 -21.30 10.74 -22.60
C VAL A 633 -20.94 9.85 -23.80
N SER A 634 -21.92 9.26 -24.48
CA SER A 634 -21.71 8.38 -25.63
C SER A 634 -21.19 9.10 -26.89
N VAL A 635 -21.00 10.42 -26.85
CA VAL A 635 -20.52 11.20 -27.99
C VAL A 635 -19.00 11.03 -28.18
N LEU A 636 -18.21 10.75 -27.14
CA LEU A 636 -16.76 10.52 -27.27
C LEU A 636 -16.47 9.03 -27.49
N THR A 637 -16.38 8.63 -28.76
CA THR A 637 -16.01 7.28 -29.22
C THR A 637 -14.52 7.16 -29.54
N ASP A 638 -14.01 5.94 -29.74
CA ASP A 638 -12.62 5.70 -30.20
C ASP A 638 -12.32 6.43 -31.52
N ALA A 639 -13.33 6.65 -32.36
CA ALA A 639 -13.21 7.48 -33.56
C ALA A 639 -12.78 8.95 -33.29
N TYR A 640 -12.97 9.47 -32.07
CA TYR A 640 -12.44 10.78 -31.66
C TYR A 640 -10.97 10.72 -31.26
N ALA A 641 -10.50 9.59 -30.73
CA ALA A 641 -9.07 9.35 -30.55
C ALA A 641 -8.38 9.27 -31.92
N ASP A 642 -8.97 8.53 -32.87
CA ASP A 642 -8.51 8.48 -34.27
C ASP A 642 -8.49 9.85 -34.92
N ALA A 643 -9.57 10.64 -34.80
CA ALA A 643 -9.66 11.98 -35.37
C ALA A 643 -8.70 12.98 -34.70
N ALA A 644 -8.41 12.82 -33.40
CA ALA A 644 -7.42 13.62 -32.69
C ALA A 644 -5.99 13.27 -33.12
N LEU A 645 -5.71 11.99 -33.37
CA LEU A 645 -4.41 11.50 -33.85
C LEU A 645 -4.18 11.80 -35.35
N ALA A 646 -5.25 11.90 -36.15
CA ALA A 646 -5.17 12.17 -37.59
C ALA A 646 -5.11 13.66 -37.97
N ARG A 647 -5.37 14.58 -37.03
CA ARG A 647 -5.23 16.03 -37.27
C ARG A 647 -3.76 16.42 -37.27
N ALA A 648 -3.35 17.28 -38.20
CA ALA A 648 -2.08 18.00 -38.08
C ALA A 648 -2.05 18.68 -36.69
N ALA A 649 -0.98 18.47 -35.92
CA ALA A 649 -0.91 18.84 -34.51
C ALA A 649 -1.10 20.36 -34.28
N THR A 650 -0.90 21.17 -35.32
CA THR A 650 -1.05 22.61 -35.28
C THR A 650 -2.17 23.13 -36.18
N LEU A 651 -2.90 24.11 -35.66
CA LEU A 651 -3.91 24.84 -36.43
C LEU A 651 -3.24 25.54 -37.62
N PRO A 652 -3.91 25.65 -38.78
CA PRO A 652 -3.40 26.44 -39.89
C PRO A 652 -3.02 27.86 -39.43
N GLY A 653 -1.78 28.26 -39.70
CA GLY A 653 -1.23 29.54 -39.23
C GLY A 653 -0.59 29.50 -37.83
N SER A 654 -0.41 28.32 -37.24
CA SER A 654 0.30 28.15 -35.96
C SER A 654 1.46 27.15 -36.04
N GLN A 655 2.43 27.26 -35.13
CA GLN A 655 3.54 26.32 -34.99
C GLN A 655 3.73 25.90 -33.52
N ALA A 656 3.99 24.61 -33.29
CA ALA A 656 4.29 24.06 -31.97
C ALA A 656 5.80 23.84 -31.85
N ILE A 657 6.43 24.54 -30.91
CA ILE A 657 7.89 24.53 -30.70
C ILE A 657 8.21 23.93 -29.35
N GLY A 658 8.88 22.77 -29.34
CA GLY A 658 9.35 22.15 -28.11
C GLY A 658 10.51 22.94 -27.50
N VAL A 659 10.48 23.23 -26.21
CA VAL A 659 11.57 23.87 -25.45
C VAL A 659 11.96 22.99 -24.27
N THR A 660 13.23 23.01 -23.87
CA THR A 660 13.74 22.07 -22.86
C THR A 660 13.05 22.26 -21.50
N VAL A 661 12.87 21.14 -20.77
CA VAL A 661 12.33 21.12 -19.40
C VAL A 661 13.46 20.82 -18.40
N ASN A 662 13.46 21.54 -17.27
CA ASN A 662 14.40 21.41 -16.16
C ASN A 662 15.86 21.83 -16.44
N LYS A 663 16.73 20.88 -16.79
CA LYS A 663 18.19 21.10 -16.88
C LYS A 663 18.50 21.94 -18.12
N TYR A 664 19.33 22.97 -17.92
CA TYR A 664 19.78 23.90 -18.97
C TYR A 664 18.65 24.76 -19.58
N THR A 665 17.57 24.99 -18.83
CA THR A 665 16.45 25.86 -19.26
C THR A 665 16.88 27.30 -19.47
N ASP A 666 17.83 27.78 -18.67
CA ASP A 666 18.51 29.06 -18.83
C ASP A 666 19.11 29.23 -20.23
N LYS A 667 19.75 28.20 -20.78
CA LYS A 667 20.39 28.25 -22.10
C LYS A 667 19.40 28.32 -23.25
N THR A 668 18.30 27.57 -23.17
CA THR A 668 17.26 27.65 -24.20
C THR A 668 16.46 28.94 -24.10
N ASP A 669 16.22 29.45 -22.89
CA ASP A 669 15.56 30.74 -22.67
C ASP A 669 16.40 31.90 -23.23
N GLU A 670 17.69 31.93 -22.91
CA GLU A 670 18.67 32.89 -23.45
C GLU A 670 18.70 32.83 -24.99
N PHE A 671 18.79 31.64 -25.57
CA PHE A 671 18.72 31.46 -27.03
C PHE A 671 17.42 31.99 -27.62
N THR A 672 16.26 31.66 -27.05
CA THR A 672 14.97 32.17 -27.55
C THR A 672 14.88 33.69 -27.48
N LEU A 673 15.44 34.29 -26.44
CA LEU A 673 15.45 35.73 -26.26
C LEU A 673 16.35 36.41 -27.29
N GLU A 674 17.60 35.97 -27.39
CA GLU A 674 18.62 36.63 -28.19
C GLU A 674 18.48 36.35 -29.69
N GLN A 675 18.16 35.11 -30.06
CA GLN A 675 18.16 34.67 -31.45
C GLN A 675 16.76 34.72 -32.08
N LEU A 676 15.71 34.49 -31.29
CA LEU A 676 14.33 34.43 -31.79
C LEU A 676 13.48 35.66 -31.43
N GLY A 677 13.97 36.53 -30.53
CA GLY A 677 13.20 37.69 -30.06
C GLY A 677 12.04 37.33 -29.15
N VAL A 678 12.13 36.19 -28.44
CA VAL A 678 11.07 35.65 -27.59
C VAL A 678 11.55 35.44 -26.17
N LYS A 679 10.86 36.07 -25.21
CA LYS A 679 11.07 35.80 -23.79
C LYS A 679 10.06 34.75 -23.30
N LEU A 680 10.55 33.59 -22.87
CA LEU A 680 9.72 32.54 -22.31
C LEU A 680 9.29 32.86 -20.87
N VAL A 681 8.03 32.61 -20.55
CA VAL A 681 7.40 32.75 -19.23
C VAL A 681 7.01 31.36 -18.75
N ARG A 682 7.91 30.74 -17.97
CA ARG A 682 7.74 29.36 -17.49
C ARG A 682 6.75 29.35 -16.30
N PRO A 683 5.71 28.51 -16.34
CA PRO A 683 4.73 28.41 -15.25
C PRO A 683 5.31 27.73 -14.01
N GLU A 684 4.78 28.05 -12.82
CA GLU A 684 5.05 27.27 -11.61
C GLU A 684 4.35 25.89 -11.67
N GLY A 685 5.04 24.84 -11.25
CA GLY A 685 4.49 23.47 -11.19
C GLY A 685 4.55 22.69 -12.51
N ARG A 686 3.66 21.70 -12.67
CA ARG A 686 3.63 20.79 -13.82
C ARG A 686 2.65 21.26 -14.90
N CYS A 687 2.91 22.42 -15.50
CA CYS A 687 2.18 22.89 -16.67
C CYS A 687 3.06 22.72 -17.92
N LEU A 688 2.52 22.08 -18.96
CA LEU A 688 3.27 21.78 -20.20
C LEU A 688 3.38 22.99 -21.14
N ARG A 689 2.49 23.97 -20.98
CA ARG A 689 2.44 25.16 -21.82
C ARG A 689 3.32 26.26 -21.25
N VAL A 690 4.13 26.87 -22.10
CA VAL A 690 4.93 28.04 -21.77
C VAL A 690 4.28 29.26 -22.40
N ASP A 691 3.97 30.26 -21.57
CA ASP A 691 3.58 31.57 -22.08
C ASP A 691 4.83 32.31 -22.57
N TYR A 692 4.69 33.31 -23.42
CA TYR A 692 5.85 34.05 -23.94
C TYR A 692 5.50 35.49 -24.32
N GLU A 693 6.53 36.31 -24.37
CA GLU A 693 6.48 37.71 -24.81
C GLU A 693 7.38 37.87 -26.04
N ILE A 694 6.86 38.48 -27.11
CA ILE A 694 7.66 38.86 -28.28
C ILE A 694 8.36 40.18 -27.98
N VAL A 695 9.66 40.12 -27.72
CA VAL A 695 10.48 41.30 -27.38
C VAL A 695 11.14 41.92 -28.61
N ASP A 696 11.32 41.16 -29.69
CA ASP A 696 11.86 41.63 -30.97
C ASP A 696 11.04 41.02 -32.12
N ALA A 697 10.03 41.77 -32.57
CA ALA A 697 9.11 41.35 -33.62
C ALA A 697 9.80 41.08 -34.96
N ALA A 698 10.92 41.76 -35.26
CA ALA A 698 11.65 41.56 -36.51
C ALA A 698 12.39 40.21 -36.51
N LYS A 699 13.02 39.82 -35.39
CA LYS A 699 13.61 38.48 -35.22
C LYS A 699 12.53 37.40 -35.26
N PHE A 700 11.42 37.61 -34.56
CA PHE A 700 10.30 36.67 -34.54
C PHE A 700 9.75 36.42 -35.96
N ALA A 701 9.42 37.48 -36.69
CA ALA A 701 8.88 37.39 -38.04
C ALA A 701 9.89 36.80 -39.04
N LYS A 702 11.18 37.10 -38.89
CA LYS A 702 12.24 36.51 -39.72
C LYS A 702 12.32 34.99 -39.57
N VAL A 703 12.08 34.47 -38.37
CA VAL A 703 12.21 33.04 -38.08
C VAL A 703 10.92 32.28 -38.37
N PHE A 704 9.78 32.77 -37.88
CA PHE A 704 8.51 32.05 -37.91
C PHE A 704 7.58 32.49 -39.04
N GLY A 705 7.80 33.68 -39.62
CA GLY A 705 6.90 34.32 -40.58
C GLY A 705 5.96 35.34 -39.94
N GLU A 706 5.50 36.32 -40.73
CA GLU A 706 4.52 37.31 -40.28
C GLU A 706 3.15 36.64 -40.04
N GLY A 707 2.49 36.99 -38.94
CA GLY A 707 1.15 36.50 -38.60
C GLY A 707 1.08 35.05 -38.12
N VAL A 708 2.22 34.38 -37.89
CA VAL A 708 2.26 33.01 -37.36
C VAL A 708 2.15 33.00 -35.83
N SER A 709 1.22 32.20 -35.30
CA SER A 709 1.09 31.98 -33.86
C SER A 709 2.01 30.85 -33.41
N VAL A 710 2.96 31.12 -32.51
CA VAL A 710 3.85 30.08 -31.97
C VAL A 710 3.33 29.59 -30.61
N HIS A 711 3.43 28.30 -30.34
CA HIS A 711 3.10 27.68 -29.07
C HIS A 711 4.32 26.94 -28.53
N PHE A 712 4.83 27.34 -27.37
CA PHE A 712 5.98 26.69 -26.75
C PHE A 712 5.54 25.58 -25.79
N VAL A 713 6.14 24.39 -25.95
CA VAL A 713 5.79 23.18 -25.20
C VAL A 713 7.01 22.68 -24.41
N LEU A 714 6.89 22.58 -23.09
CA LEU A 714 7.94 21.99 -22.25
C LEU A 714 8.12 20.53 -22.59
N THR A 715 9.28 20.20 -23.15
CA THR A 715 9.59 18.87 -23.67
C THR A 715 10.97 18.44 -23.15
N ARG A 716 11.12 17.16 -22.82
CA ARG A 716 12.46 16.63 -22.49
C ARG A 716 13.28 16.58 -23.78
N PRO A 717 14.55 17.04 -23.77
CA PRO A 717 15.35 17.10 -24.99
C PRO A 717 15.35 15.79 -25.79
N LYS A 718 15.51 14.64 -25.12
CA LYS A 718 15.54 13.30 -25.74
C LYS A 718 14.25 12.89 -26.48
N ASP A 719 13.10 13.47 -26.11
CA ASP A 719 11.80 13.13 -26.69
C ASP A 719 11.49 13.98 -27.93
N MET A 720 12.16 15.14 -28.08
CA MET A 720 11.92 16.10 -29.17
C MET A 720 12.13 15.51 -30.57
N PRO A 721 13.20 14.73 -30.88
CA PRO A 721 13.33 14.12 -32.20
C PRO A 721 12.17 13.18 -32.54
N GLY A 722 11.67 12.42 -31.57
CA GLY A 722 10.50 11.54 -31.78
C GLY A 722 9.25 12.35 -32.12
N LEU A 723 8.96 13.38 -31.32
CA LEU A 723 7.79 14.25 -31.51
C LEU A 723 7.84 15.04 -32.83
N LEU A 724 9.04 15.46 -33.27
CA LEU A 724 9.24 16.04 -34.59
C LEU A 724 8.97 15.03 -35.70
N ALA A 725 9.48 13.79 -35.59
CA ALA A 725 9.26 12.75 -36.60
C ALA A 725 7.77 12.39 -36.78
N GLN A 726 6.96 12.51 -35.73
CA GLN A 726 5.51 12.30 -35.79
C GLN A 726 4.72 13.54 -36.20
N GLY A 727 5.34 14.72 -36.27
CA GLY A 727 4.62 15.95 -36.52
C GLY A 727 3.79 16.45 -35.35
N MET A 728 4.11 16.03 -34.13
CA MET A 728 3.52 16.60 -32.90
C MET A 728 4.15 17.95 -32.54
N LEU A 729 5.39 18.17 -33.00
CA LEU A 729 6.08 19.45 -32.98
C LEU A 729 6.39 19.88 -34.42
N ASP A 730 6.32 21.18 -34.68
CA ASP A 730 6.79 21.80 -35.91
C ASP A 730 8.27 22.20 -35.79
N GLY A 731 8.74 22.41 -34.56
CA GLY A 731 10.13 22.69 -34.28
C GLY A 731 10.54 22.40 -32.85
N ALA A 732 11.83 22.49 -32.57
CA ALA A 732 12.39 22.36 -31.24
C ALA A 732 13.55 23.32 -31.03
N VAL A 733 13.59 23.95 -29.86
CA VAL A 733 14.74 24.71 -29.35
C VAL A 733 15.49 23.81 -28.38
N THR A 734 16.63 23.28 -28.83
CA THR A 734 17.42 22.29 -28.08
C THR A 734 18.87 22.27 -28.53
N TYR A 735 19.68 21.40 -27.93
CA TYR A 735 21.09 21.24 -28.25
C TYR A 735 21.30 20.42 -29.52
N SER A 736 22.34 20.75 -30.27
CA SER A 736 22.85 19.92 -31.37
C SER A 736 23.22 18.50 -30.93
N SER A 737 23.65 18.32 -29.68
CA SER A 737 23.88 16.98 -29.12
C SER A 737 22.66 16.07 -29.27
N VAL A 738 21.45 16.61 -29.10
CA VAL A 738 20.20 15.87 -29.25
C VAL A 738 19.87 15.64 -30.73
N MET A 739 19.86 16.70 -31.53
CA MET A 739 19.32 16.65 -32.90
C MET A 739 20.26 16.02 -33.92
N ASP A 740 21.58 16.12 -33.74
CA ASP A 740 22.56 15.51 -34.65
C ASP A 740 22.51 13.97 -34.61
N ASN A 741 21.92 13.37 -33.57
CA ASN A 741 21.65 11.93 -33.55
C ASN A 741 20.53 11.53 -34.55
N PHE A 742 19.76 12.50 -35.05
CA PHE A 742 18.57 12.31 -35.89
C PHE A 742 18.50 13.33 -37.03
N PRO A 743 19.49 13.35 -37.94
CA PRO A 743 19.64 14.41 -38.95
C PRO A 743 18.52 14.42 -40.00
N THR A 744 17.73 13.35 -40.10
CA THR A 744 16.66 13.18 -41.08
C THR A 744 15.32 13.73 -40.61
N VAL A 745 15.24 14.29 -39.40
CA VAL A 745 13.96 14.66 -38.77
C VAL A 745 13.70 16.16 -38.80
N ALA A 746 14.77 16.97 -38.78
CA ALA A 746 14.66 18.41 -38.72
C ALA A 746 15.85 19.10 -39.39
N ARG A 747 15.63 20.32 -39.88
CA ARG A 747 16.66 21.23 -40.38
C ARG A 747 16.96 22.31 -39.35
N LEU A 748 18.24 22.64 -39.18
CA LEU A 748 18.67 23.74 -38.34
C LEU A 748 18.38 25.08 -39.02
N VAL A 749 17.71 26.00 -38.33
CA VAL A 749 17.30 27.31 -38.86
C VAL A 749 18.09 28.45 -38.24
N ALA A 750 18.32 28.39 -36.93
CA ALA A 750 19.13 29.34 -36.19
C ALA A 750 19.91 28.60 -35.10
N SER A 751 21.12 29.05 -34.80
CA SER A 751 21.97 28.44 -33.78
C SER A 751 22.89 29.46 -33.13
N ALA A 752 23.21 29.25 -31.85
CA ALA A 752 24.26 29.94 -31.14
C ALA A 752 25.18 28.90 -30.46
N PRO A 753 26.51 29.07 -30.51
CA PRO A 753 27.43 28.21 -29.78
C PRO A 753 27.25 28.37 -28.28
N ASP A 754 27.20 27.25 -27.56
CA ASP A 754 27.19 27.22 -26.10
C ASP A 754 28.63 27.03 -25.60
N THR A 755 29.18 28.07 -24.98
CA THR A 755 30.55 28.08 -24.47
C THR A 755 30.71 27.43 -23.10
N ASP A 756 29.61 26.99 -22.48
CA ASP A 756 29.62 26.48 -21.11
C ASP A 756 29.58 24.96 -21.05
N ILE A 757 29.00 24.31 -22.05
CA ILE A 757 28.82 22.85 -22.08
C ILE A 757 29.72 22.14 -23.10
N SER A 758 30.16 20.93 -22.75
CA SER A 758 30.88 20.00 -23.63
C SER A 758 30.28 18.61 -23.54
N LEU A 759 30.38 17.80 -24.60
CA LEU A 759 30.07 16.37 -24.56
C LEU A 759 31.38 15.62 -24.33
N ALA A 760 31.43 14.75 -23.33
CA ALA A 760 32.63 14.01 -23.00
C ALA A 760 32.34 12.53 -22.77
N LEU A 761 33.37 11.71 -22.92
CA LEU A 761 33.43 10.34 -22.42
C LEU A 761 34.07 10.36 -21.03
N ILE A 762 33.42 9.67 -20.11
CA ILE A 762 33.69 9.69 -18.66
C ILE A 762 33.98 8.27 -18.20
N GLY A 763 35.03 8.12 -17.39
CA GLY A 763 35.41 6.88 -16.73
C GLY A 763 35.40 7.03 -15.20
N ARG A 764 35.65 5.93 -14.48
CA ARG A 764 35.91 5.98 -13.04
C ARG A 764 37.26 6.63 -12.80
N ARG A 765 37.37 7.43 -11.72
CA ARG A 765 38.61 8.15 -11.41
C ARG A 765 39.79 7.19 -11.24
N GLY A 766 40.87 7.42 -11.99
CA GLY A 766 42.09 6.61 -11.95
C GLY A 766 42.02 5.33 -12.79
N GLN A 767 40.91 5.06 -13.49
CA GLN A 767 40.79 3.91 -14.37
C GLN A 767 41.63 4.13 -15.64
N GLN A 768 42.54 3.20 -15.95
CA GLN A 768 43.33 3.27 -17.17
C GLN A 768 42.50 2.82 -18.38
N ILE A 769 42.40 3.69 -19.39
CA ILE A 769 41.61 3.44 -20.60
C ILE A 769 42.51 3.64 -21.82
N ASP A 770 42.85 2.53 -22.48
CA ASP A 770 43.63 2.52 -23.72
C ASP A 770 42.84 1.82 -24.84
N PRO A 771 42.30 2.56 -25.83
CA PRO A 771 41.56 1.96 -26.93
C PRO A 771 42.35 1.00 -27.81
N ARG A 772 43.68 1.01 -27.75
CA ARG A 772 44.55 0.12 -28.56
C ARG A 772 44.56 -1.32 -28.07
N VAL A 773 44.16 -1.55 -26.81
CA VAL A 773 44.06 -2.92 -26.26
C VAL A 773 42.67 -3.53 -26.44
N TRP A 774 41.72 -2.78 -27.01
CA TRP A 774 40.38 -3.29 -27.28
C TRP A 774 40.41 -4.23 -28.49
N THR A 775 39.80 -5.40 -28.34
CA THR A 775 39.75 -6.43 -29.39
C THR A 775 38.32 -6.94 -29.56
N VAL A 776 38.08 -7.73 -30.60
CA VAL A 776 36.78 -8.37 -30.81
C VAL A 776 36.39 -9.29 -29.64
N ASP A 777 37.38 -9.94 -29.02
CA ASP A 777 37.18 -10.84 -27.87
C ASP A 777 37.14 -10.11 -26.52
N ASN A 778 37.66 -8.87 -26.47
CA ASN A 778 37.67 -8.02 -25.28
C ASN A 778 37.17 -6.61 -25.63
N ARG A 779 35.86 -6.52 -25.90
CA ARG A 779 35.23 -5.27 -26.33
C ARG A 779 35.07 -4.30 -25.18
N ALA A 780 35.37 -3.03 -25.41
CA ALA A 780 34.98 -1.97 -24.49
C ALA A 780 33.46 -1.76 -24.51
N ARG A 781 32.82 -1.86 -23.34
CA ARG A 781 31.39 -1.57 -23.20
C ARG A 781 31.18 -0.13 -22.76
N ILE A 782 30.45 0.62 -23.58
CA ILE A 782 30.23 2.06 -23.42
C ILE A 782 28.74 2.32 -23.32
N VAL A 783 28.29 3.01 -22.27
CA VAL A 783 26.89 3.43 -22.14
C VAL A 783 26.75 4.85 -22.66
N ALA A 784 25.90 5.08 -23.66
CA ALA A 784 25.78 6.42 -24.23
C ALA A 784 24.33 6.85 -24.52
N GLU A 785 23.99 8.08 -24.16
CA GLU A 785 22.81 8.78 -24.68
C GLU A 785 23.06 9.25 -26.12
N HIS A 786 24.27 9.72 -26.42
CA HIS A 786 24.70 10.32 -27.69
C HIS A 786 25.54 9.36 -28.55
N GLY A 787 25.05 8.12 -28.72
CA GLY A 787 25.82 7.02 -29.33
C GLY A 787 26.40 7.31 -30.72
N ARG A 788 25.75 8.11 -31.57
CA ARG A 788 26.29 8.45 -32.91
C ARG A 788 27.53 9.34 -32.81
N MET A 789 27.54 10.30 -31.89
CA MET A 789 28.69 11.20 -31.67
C MET A 789 29.86 10.43 -31.09
N VAL A 790 29.61 9.58 -30.09
CA VAL A 790 30.62 8.71 -29.49
C VAL A 790 31.25 7.80 -30.55
N ARG A 791 30.44 7.15 -31.38
CA ARG A 791 30.92 6.29 -32.49
C ARG A 791 31.79 7.07 -33.47
N THR A 792 31.35 8.26 -33.87
CA THR A 792 32.10 9.12 -34.80
C THR A 792 33.44 9.53 -34.21
N TYR A 793 33.46 9.89 -32.93
CA TYR A 793 34.68 10.25 -32.20
C TYR A 793 35.66 9.09 -32.08
N LEU A 794 35.20 7.90 -31.66
CA LEU A 794 36.06 6.71 -31.59
C LEU A 794 36.62 6.33 -32.96
N THR A 795 35.82 6.46 -34.02
CA THR A 795 36.28 6.25 -35.40
C THR A 795 37.38 7.25 -35.77
N SER A 796 37.25 8.52 -35.36
CA SER A 796 38.28 9.54 -35.60
C SER A 796 39.60 9.28 -34.86
N LEU A 797 39.55 8.51 -33.77
CA LEU A 797 40.73 8.02 -33.06
C LEU A 797 41.35 6.75 -33.67
N GLY A 798 40.77 6.23 -34.76
CA GLY A 798 41.21 4.99 -35.40
C GLY A 798 40.81 3.72 -34.66
N VAL A 799 39.81 3.78 -33.77
CA VAL A 799 39.31 2.61 -33.02
C VAL A 799 38.37 1.78 -33.91
N PRO A 800 38.67 0.49 -34.19
CA PRO A 800 37.83 -0.34 -35.04
C PRO A 800 36.42 -0.56 -34.45
N PRO A 801 35.32 -0.42 -35.23
CA PRO A 801 33.95 -0.50 -34.71
C PRO A 801 33.55 -1.84 -34.05
N ASP A 802 34.28 -2.92 -34.33
CA ASP A 802 34.05 -4.26 -33.79
C ASP A 802 34.79 -4.52 -32.46
N THR A 803 35.58 -3.54 -31.98
CA THR A 803 36.32 -3.61 -30.71
C THR A 803 35.61 -2.91 -29.54
N TYR A 804 34.43 -2.33 -29.77
CA TYR A 804 33.61 -1.74 -28.71
C TYR A 804 32.12 -1.98 -28.95
N GLU A 805 31.34 -1.88 -27.89
CA GLU A 805 29.90 -1.97 -27.89
C GLU A 805 29.32 -0.72 -27.24
N ILE A 806 28.46 0.01 -27.96
CA ILE A 806 27.74 1.16 -27.41
C ILE A 806 26.32 0.71 -27.07
N GLN A 807 26.04 0.62 -25.78
CA GLN A 807 24.68 0.44 -25.28
C GLN A 807 23.99 1.80 -25.21
N ARG A 808 23.00 1.99 -26.06
CA ARG A 808 22.18 3.20 -26.05
C ARG A 808 21.24 3.18 -24.85
N VAL A 809 21.21 4.28 -24.09
CA VAL A 809 20.28 4.44 -22.96
C VAL A 809 19.45 5.71 -23.08
N LEU A 810 18.31 5.74 -22.38
CA LEU A 810 17.41 6.88 -22.33
C LEU A 810 17.44 7.52 -20.93
N GLY A 811 18.43 8.36 -20.66
CA GLY A 811 18.63 9.01 -19.37
C GLY A 811 20.10 9.26 -19.07
N SER A 812 20.43 9.62 -17.83
CA SER A 812 21.81 9.83 -17.39
C SER A 812 22.60 8.53 -17.50
N SER A 813 23.46 8.44 -18.51
CA SER A 813 24.40 7.36 -18.75
C SER A 813 25.42 7.24 -17.61
N GLU A 814 25.69 8.32 -16.87
CA GLU A 814 26.54 8.29 -15.67
C GLU A 814 25.98 7.37 -14.59
N SER A 815 24.65 7.32 -14.43
CA SER A 815 24.00 6.47 -13.42
C SER A 815 24.26 4.97 -13.64
N TYR A 816 24.44 4.55 -14.89
CA TYR A 816 24.79 3.16 -15.21
C TYR A 816 26.23 2.85 -14.80
N LEU A 817 27.15 3.80 -14.99
CA LEU A 817 28.55 3.61 -14.58
C LEU A 817 28.70 3.59 -13.05
N VAL A 818 27.96 4.47 -12.35
CA VAL A 818 27.98 4.56 -10.88
C VAL A 818 27.35 3.34 -10.21
N ASN A 819 26.25 2.83 -10.76
CA ASN A 819 25.48 1.73 -10.16
C ASN A 819 25.81 0.35 -10.74
N ASP A 820 26.94 0.20 -11.43
CA ASP A 820 27.39 -1.07 -12.01
C ASP A 820 28.42 -1.75 -11.10
N PRO A 821 27.98 -2.62 -10.17
CA PRO A 821 28.86 -3.26 -9.19
C PRO A 821 29.80 -4.29 -9.82
N ARG A 822 29.58 -4.65 -11.09
CA ARG A 822 30.39 -5.62 -11.82
C ARG A 822 31.45 -4.96 -12.70
N GLU A 823 31.49 -3.63 -12.73
CA GLU A 823 32.36 -2.84 -13.62
C GLU A 823 32.26 -3.29 -15.09
N THR A 824 31.06 -3.71 -15.48
CA THR A 824 30.69 -4.12 -16.84
C THR A 824 30.97 -3.02 -17.86
N TYR A 825 30.70 -1.76 -17.50
CA TYR A 825 30.89 -0.61 -18.37
C TYR A 825 32.21 0.09 -18.09
N LEU A 826 32.95 0.36 -19.15
CA LEU A 826 34.24 1.04 -19.12
C LEU A 826 34.08 2.57 -19.17
N LEU A 827 33.15 3.04 -20.01
CA LEU A 827 32.91 4.45 -20.25
C LEU A 827 31.41 4.76 -20.27
N CYS A 828 31.07 5.99 -19.95
CA CYS A 828 29.77 6.58 -20.29
C CYS A 828 29.97 7.93 -20.98
N ASP A 829 28.98 8.43 -21.73
CA ASP A 829 29.01 9.82 -22.19
C ASP A 829 28.32 10.77 -21.18
N ALA A 830 28.60 12.07 -21.20
CA ALA A 830 27.72 13.05 -20.58
C ALA A 830 27.95 14.46 -21.10
N ILE A 831 26.93 15.31 -20.92
CA ILE A 831 27.04 16.76 -21.09
C ILE A 831 27.56 17.38 -19.80
N ILE A 832 28.73 18.01 -19.88
CA ILE A 832 29.45 18.60 -18.74
C ILE A 832 29.45 20.12 -18.85
N SER A 833 28.93 20.80 -17.82
CA SER A 833 29.08 22.25 -17.63
C SER A 833 30.22 22.58 -16.65
N THR A 834 30.09 22.11 -15.40
CA THR A 834 31.00 22.39 -14.27
C THR A 834 31.83 21.20 -13.80
N GLY A 835 31.39 19.96 -14.10
CA GLY A 835 32.02 18.72 -13.63
C GLY A 835 31.73 18.33 -12.17
N THR A 836 30.96 19.13 -11.42
CA THR A 836 30.66 18.87 -9.99
C THR A 836 30.02 17.51 -9.76
N THR A 837 29.07 17.10 -10.62
CA THR A 837 28.42 15.79 -10.54
C THR A 837 29.39 14.63 -10.75
N LEU A 838 30.41 14.80 -11.61
CA LEU A 838 31.41 13.75 -11.83
C LEU A 838 32.27 13.58 -10.58
N GLN A 839 32.71 14.69 -10.00
CA GLN A 839 33.52 14.68 -8.77
C GLN A 839 32.78 14.02 -7.61
N ALA A 840 31.50 14.33 -7.43
CA ALA A 840 30.67 13.76 -6.36
C ALA A 840 30.48 12.23 -6.49
N ASN A 841 30.57 11.70 -7.71
CA ASN A 841 30.38 10.28 -8.00
C ASN A 841 31.69 9.52 -8.26
N GLY A 842 32.86 10.13 -8.00
CA GLY A 842 34.15 9.48 -8.24
C GLY A 842 34.45 9.22 -9.71
N LEU A 843 33.91 10.04 -10.61
CA LEU A 843 34.11 9.96 -12.05
C LEU A 843 35.06 11.06 -12.56
N GLU A 844 35.66 10.86 -13.73
CA GLU A 844 36.51 11.84 -14.41
C GLU A 844 36.33 11.84 -15.93
N VAL A 845 36.63 12.98 -16.56
CA VAL A 845 36.63 13.10 -18.02
C VAL A 845 37.82 12.34 -18.57
N TRP A 846 37.56 11.32 -19.38
CA TRP A 846 38.59 10.63 -20.14
C TRP A 846 38.93 11.39 -21.42
N GLN A 847 37.92 11.73 -22.21
CA GLN A 847 38.07 12.42 -23.49
C GLN A 847 36.90 13.37 -23.78
N VAL A 848 37.17 14.49 -24.43
CA VAL A 848 36.14 15.45 -24.86
C VAL A 848 35.73 15.10 -26.30
N VAL A 849 34.46 14.73 -26.47
CA VAL A 849 33.86 14.33 -27.77
C VAL A 849 33.49 15.56 -28.59
N LYS A 850 32.91 16.58 -27.93
CA LYS A 850 32.66 17.91 -28.49
C LYS A 850 33.09 18.96 -27.48
N SER A 851 33.94 19.89 -27.89
CA SER A 851 34.46 20.93 -27.01
C SER A 851 33.40 21.97 -26.67
N LYS A 852 33.69 22.80 -25.67
CA LYS A 852 32.90 24.00 -25.40
C LYS A 852 32.89 24.89 -26.65
N GLY A 853 31.72 25.32 -27.08
CA GLY A 853 31.50 26.04 -28.34
C GLY A 853 31.17 25.15 -29.55
N ASP A 854 31.49 23.85 -29.52
CA ASP A 854 31.12 22.91 -30.61
C ASP A 854 29.68 22.40 -30.46
N ILE A 855 29.10 22.52 -29.26
CA ILE A 855 27.68 22.27 -29.01
C ILE A 855 26.96 23.59 -29.20
N VAL A 856 26.05 23.63 -30.17
CA VAL A 856 25.15 24.77 -30.36
C VAL A 856 23.78 24.50 -29.72
N VAL A 857 23.16 25.55 -29.18
CA VAL A 857 21.71 25.61 -28.97
C VAL A 857 21.10 26.13 -30.26
N GLY A 858 20.04 25.49 -30.75
CA GLY A 858 19.45 25.87 -32.03
C GLY A 858 17.95 25.65 -32.11
N LEU A 859 17.33 26.36 -33.05
CA LEU A 859 15.98 26.09 -33.51
C LEU A 859 16.05 25.12 -34.69
N TYR A 860 15.46 23.95 -34.51
CA TYR A 860 15.34 22.90 -35.50
C TYR A 860 13.89 22.83 -35.94
N LEU A 861 13.60 23.08 -37.21
CA LEU A 861 12.26 22.92 -37.76
C LEU A 861 12.13 21.56 -38.45
N ARG A 862 10.99 20.90 -38.29
CA ARG A 862 10.68 19.62 -38.93
C ARG A 862 10.89 19.71 -40.44
N LEU A 863 11.49 18.66 -41.02
CA LEU A 863 11.74 18.53 -42.46
C LEU A 863 10.47 18.29 -43.27
#